data_AF-A0A8W8HLR3-F1
#
_entry.id   AF-A0A8W8HLR3-F1
#
_cell.length_a   1.000
_cell.length_b   1.000
_cell.length_c   1.000
_cell.angle_alpha   90.00
_cell.angle_beta   90.00
_cell.angle_gamma   90.00
#
_symmetry.space_group_name_H-M   'P 1'
#
loop_
_entity.id
_entity.type
_entity.pdbx_description
1 polymer ?
#
loop_
_entity_poly.entity_id
_entity_poly.type
_entity_poly.pdbx_seq_one_letter_code
_entity_poly.pdbx_strand_id
1 'polypeptide(L)'
;MERSVGSRLQTLFQQLEKIGGKQARNQTSTEDLQTIRYVTSKIHQILNSQEKTHRDTVLKNSGWVDLILATLKNTSDRTVLLNSIQILAEMLGKTQVGKRAGVLVSANATNILFQVIYREAEDQLSSEDTMMLAHYVLGKLAQKDRKFATKARLNLVLLITLNLIKNNLYNFKNLQSLLSVFKAYTNNSVNASYLGKQNSIPPMFRVIQQCGRKHTAILKLALDILTNLTKSRNNAARTIGGEHVPHLLALYHEWHQLDTKHRHVNLRKAILNILKNITNLRSGRKALADANGIQILYDSAQEVIDCREMESLILLASVIMRKCCPRNKLPLDKLQSPFNLELPESELYPTGQDGINDTGYNGNSPDSDNSSLEEDDDIDSDDERFKTEDHSEEAEDDASEAPEPYKRTSEDLRMYDSFFPELFEIEPQEDDDEPSASIYIPTGNVDSFGNVTADSESRQANLRMPTATSYTSSKSSGYSSLHYDAPDYESYGANRCDSATAINLKTGTSVFSLDGPLSQSNKAPTSAKPKQLIQKSSSSSSSLRKAKGNKKITKDKKKKSSSSLSSAASAGLRMNEMEAEYCNALCITPFPSSSKELDLDREGYSSDEDDMEQYLHSPIVFQEVAGATKSVARFEKLAYPDLVGGKSGSNLEGLYHRKFGVQRIKVFEDIDRMIHPEHVIDRVVYDVDTVVARASSAYTSTTPSLSNRDQMRIGSRLEAGGSASLRFNSQFESGNLRKAIWVREFEYDLILNPDVNTNHHHQWFYFEVSNMVADVPYRFNIVNCEKLNSQFNFGMKPVMFSVTDAMDGKPYWFRTGTSICYYKNHFTRSAQATGGVKGKTYYTATFTVTFKHDKDICYLAYHFPYTYTTLQTHLTLWEQYLDQTQIFFRRQTLCSTITGNKVPVLTITAQPKSLSKDFVDDLRSRPYIFLSGRVHPGESNSSWVMKGTIDFLLSKRPAAQLLRETFIFKIVPMLNPDGVINGCHRCSTAAEDLNRRWDNPCPRLHPTIYHTKGLLQYMQMIGKVPLVFCDYHGHSRRKNIFIYGCCPTLSYIPNDTKNPACTGNKTEDNSFKTLPRILHLMSPVFSWQNCSFVVEKAKETTARVVVWRQIGVIRSYTMESSYCGIDKDGKYKDQHISTLMLEEMGHRFCEGLLRLRTRFSGKDQAVSFPFAEDSNSPNGPTQESGSDELLAEADEDVNLPDEQILYGAEDEEYDEEDDDEMYEEDETYDDDRN
;
A
#
# COMPACT_ATOMS: atom_id res chain seq x y z
N MET A 1 -20.25 -63.48 -25.65
CA MET A 1 -20.51 -63.07 -27.06
C MET A 1 -19.40 -62.17 -27.63
N GLU A 2 -18.85 -61.23 -26.84
CA GLU A 2 -17.90 -60.17 -27.25
C GLU A 2 -16.79 -60.58 -28.26
N ARG A 3 -16.11 -61.73 -28.09
CA ARG A 3 -15.10 -62.22 -29.05
C ARG A 3 -15.59 -62.27 -30.51
N SER A 4 -16.88 -62.51 -30.73
CA SER A 4 -17.50 -62.50 -32.06
C SER A 4 -17.60 -61.09 -32.66
N VAL A 5 -17.90 -60.07 -31.85
CA VAL A 5 -18.10 -58.71 -32.35
C VAL A 5 -16.76 -58.01 -32.62
N GLY A 6 -15.75 -58.23 -31.77
CA GLY A 6 -14.39 -57.75 -32.03
C GLY A 6 -13.83 -58.31 -33.36
N SER A 7 -14.00 -59.62 -33.60
CA SER A 7 -13.65 -60.26 -34.87
C SER A 7 -14.42 -59.66 -36.07
N ARG A 8 -15.74 -59.45 -35.93
CA ARG A 8 -16.55 -58.82 -36.99
C ARG A 8 -16.15 -57.38 -37.30
N LEU A 9 -15.80 -56.58 -36.29
CA LEU A 9 -15.23 -55.24 -36.50
C LEU A 9 -13.90 -55.33 -37.25
N GLN A 10 -12.98 -56.21 -36.83
CA GLN A 10 -11.70 -56.42 -37.50
C GLN A 10 -11.87 -56.78 -38.98
N THR A 11 -12.80 -57.68 -39.34
CA THR A 11 -13.11 -58.00 -40.74
C THR A 11 -13.66 -56.81 -41.52
N LEU A 12 -14.54 -55.99 -40.91
CA LEU A 12 -15.09 -54.80 -41.55
C LEU A 12 -14.03 -53.71 -41.77
N PHE A 13 -13.12 -53.49 -40.82
CA PHE A 13 -12.00 -52.56 -41.00
C PHE A 13 -11.00 -53.06 -42.05
N GLN A 14 -10.68 -54.36 -42.09
CA GLN A 14 -9.85 -54.94 -43.16
C GLN A 14 -10.49 -54.83 -44.55
N GLN A 15 -11.83 -54.94 -44.65
CA GLN A 15 -12.55 -54.68 -45.90
C GLN A 15 -12.46 -53.21 -46.31
N LEU A 16 -12.61 -52.28 -45.35
CA LEU A 16 -12.50 -50.85 -45.59
C LEU A 16 -11.08 -50.46 -46.03
N GLU A 17 -10.04 -51.04 -45.40
CA GLU A 17 -8.62 -50.81 -45.69
C GLU A 17 -8.27 -51.26 -47.12
N LYS A 18 -8.67 -52.48 -47.48
CA LYS A 18 -8.43 -53.08 -48.81
C LYS A 18 -9.07 -52.28 -49.96
N ILE A 19 -10.13 -51.51 -49.69
CA ILE A 19 -10.80 -50.67 -50.69
C ILE A 19 -10.29 -49.22 -50.62
N GLY A 20 -9.99 -48.68 -49.43
CA GLY A 20 -9.35 -47.36 -49.28
C GLY A 20 -8.03 -47.26 -50.02
N GLY A 21 -7.22 -48.33 -50.02
CA GLY A 21 -6.00 -48.45 -50.83
C GLY A 21 -6.22 -48.38 -52.35
N LYS A 22 -7.44 -48.63 -52.85
CA LYS A 22 -7.81 -48.39 -54.26
C LYS A 22 -8.21 -46.93 -54.51
N GLN A 23 -8.94 -46.30 -53.58
CA GLN A 23 -9.37 -44.90 -53.72
C GLN A 23 -8.17 -43.96 -53.87
N ALA A 24 -7.08 -44.21 -53.14
CA ALA A 24 -5.81 -43.49 -53.26
C ALA A 24 -5.13 -43.58 -54.64
N ARG A 25 -5.65 -44.42 -55.56
CA ARG A 25 -5.16 -44.59 -56.94
C ARG A 25 -6.17 -44.12 -58.00
N ASN A 26 -7.21 -43.37 -57.62
CA ASN A 26 -8.29 -42.89 -58.49
C ASN A 26 -9.05 -43.99 -59.26
N GLN A 27 -9.01 -45.25 -58.77
CA GLN A 27 -9.69 -46.40 -59.40
C GLN A 27 -10.74 -46.97 -58.45
N THR A 28 -11.90 -46.31 -58.36
CA THR A 28 -13.03 -46.77 -57.53
C THR A 28 -14.17 -47.22 -58.44
N SER A 29 -14.52 -48.50 -58.41
CA SER A 29 -15.68 -49.02 -59.15
C SER A 29 -17.00 -48.69 -58.44
N THR A 30 -18.12 -48.82 -59.15
CA THR A 30 -19.47 -48.72 -58.58
C THR A 30 -19.73 -49.79 -57.52
N GLU A 31 -19.15 -50.98 -57.68
CA GLU A 31 -19.23 -52.09 -56.73
C GLU A 31 -18.38 -51.84 -55.47
N ASP A 32 -17.19 -51.25 -55.62
CA ASP A 32 -16.36 -50.79 -54.50
C ASP A 32 -17.11 -49.73 -53.67
N LEU A 33 -17.78 -48.76 -54.32
CA LEU A 33 -18.60 -47.75 -53.64
C LEU A 33 -19.80 -48.36 -52.89
N GLN A 34 -20.53 -49.31 -53.49
CA GLN A 34 -21.59 -50.02 -52.78
C GLN A 34 -21.05 -50.79 -51.58
N THR A 35 -19.86 -51.38 -51.70
CA THR A 35 -19.19 -52.10 -50.61
C THR A 35 -18.77 -51.15 -49.47
N ILE A 36 -18.21 -49.97 -49.77
CA ILE A 36 -17.89 -48.97 -48.73
C ILE A 36 -19.16 -48.49 -48.02
N ARG A 37 -20.25 -48.22 -48.75
CA ARG A 37 -21.56 -47.87 -48.15
C ARG A 37 -22.06 -48.96 -47.20
N TYR A 38 -21.97 -50.23 -47.60
CA TYR A 38 -22.36 -51.37 -46.76
C TYR A 38 -21.48 -51.50 -45.52
N VAL A 39 -20.14 -51.48 -45.67
CA VAL A 39 -19.18 -51.63 -44.58
C VAL A 39 -19.32 -50.50 -43.56
N THR A 40 -19.36 -49.24 -43.99
CA THR A 40 -19.56 -48.09 -43.09
C THR A 40 -20.91 -48.15 -42.37
N SER A 41 -21.99 -48.54 -43.06
CA SER A 41 -23.31 -48.74 -42.43
C SER A 41 -23.28 -49.86 -41.38
N LYS A 42 -22.54 -50.95 -41.63
CA LYS A 42 -22.39 -52.06 -40.67
C LYS A 42 -21.52 -51.71 -39.46
N ILE A 43 -20.46 -50.93 -39.64
CA ILE A 43 -19.65 -50.41 -38.52
C ILE A 43 -20.51 -49.47 -37.64
N HIS A 44 -21.29 -48.55 -38.24
CA HIS A 44 -22.25 -47.73 -37.49
C HIS A 44 -23.28 -48.57 -36.74
N GLN A 45 -23.91 -49.56 -37.39
CA GLN A 45 -24.91 -50.44 -36.75
C GLN A 45 -24.33 -51.21 -35.54
N ILE A 46 -23.05 -51.58 -35.56
CA ILE A 46 -22.39 -52.24 -34.41
C ILE A 46 -22.10 -51.23 -33.29
N LEU A 47 -21.64 -50.02 -33.60
CA LEU A 47 -21.32 -49.01 -32.58
C LEU A 47 -22.57 -48.43 -31.90
N ASN A 48 -23.70 -48.39 -32.61
CA ASN A 48 -25.00 -47.96 -32.10
C ASN A 48 -25.67 -49.03 -31.18
N SER A 49 -25.10 -50.23 -31.00
CA SER A 49 -25.68 -51.32 -30.18
C SER A 49 -25.66 -51.08 -28.66
N GLN A 50 -25.53 -49.81 -28.24
CA GLN A 50 -25.35 -49.29 -26.87
C GLN A 50 -24.17 -49.81 -26.06
N GLU A 51 -23.61 -50.99 -26.34
CA GLU A 51 -22.47 -51.57 -25.62
C GLU A 51 -21.26 -50.62 -25.58
N LYS A 52 -20.73 -50.40 -24.37
CA LYS A 52 -19.60 -49.49 -24.11
C LYS A 52 -18.30 -50.03 -24.70
N THR A 53 -18.11 -51.34 -24.60
CA THR A 53 -16.92 -52.10 -25.01
C THR A 53 -16.55 -51.84 -26.47
N HIS A 54 -17.49 -51.98 -27.41
CA HIS A 54 -17.24 -51.80 -28.85
C HIS A 54 -16.65 -50.42 -29.19
N ARG A 55 -17.13 -49.35 -28.55
CA ARG A 55 -16.61 -47.98 -28.75
C ARG A 55 -15.17 -47.84 -28.26
N ASP A 56 -14.89 -48.38 -27.08
CA ASP A 56 -13.55 -48.34 -26.49
C ASP A 56 -12.57 -49.30 -27.22
N THR A 57 -13.05 -50.37 -27.87
CA THR A 57 -12.24 -51.23 -28.75
C THR A 57 -11.79 -50.48 -30.01
N VAL A 58 -12.69 -49.74 -30.68
CA VAL A 58 -12.33 -48.97 -31.89
C VAL A 58 -11.39 -47.81 -31.53
N LEU A 59 -11.67 -47.07 -30.46
CA LEU A 59 -10.82 -45.94 -30.03
C LEU A 59 -9.44 -46.37 -29.50
N LYS A 60 -9.23 -47.64 -29.14
CA LYS A 60 -7.90 -48.18 -28.78
C LYS A 60 -7.05 -48.56 -29.99
N ASN A 61 -7.61 -48.60 -31.20
CA ASN A 61 -6.90 -48.95 -32.42
C ASN A 61 -6.76 -47.71 -33.32
N SER A 62 -5.61 -47.04 -33.25
CA SER A 62 -5.32 -45.82 -34.03
C SER A 62 -5.58 -46.03 -35.53
N GLY A 63 -5.06 -47.11 -36.11
CA GLY A 63 -5.26 -47.42 -37.54
C GLY A 63 -6.74 -47.55 -37.96
N TRP A 64 -7.63 -48.00 -37.06
CA TRP A 64 -9.08 -48.00 -37.34
C TRP A 64 -9.69 -46.60 -37.29
N VAL A 65 -9.22 -45.73 -36.38
CA VAL A 65 -9.61 -44.31 -36.31
C VAL A 65 -9.13 -43.58 -37.55
N ASP A 66 -7.86 -43.72 -37.90
CA ASP A 66 -7.21 -43.09 -39.05
C ASP A 66 -7.87 -43.52 -40.37
N LEU A 67 -8.27 -44.79 -40.49
CA LEU A 67 -8.99 -45.30 -41.65
C LEU A 67 -10.42 -44.74 -41.78
N ILE A 68 -11.15 -44.52 -40.68
CA ILE A 68 -12.43 -43.80 -40.69
C ILE A 68 -12.21 -42.36 -41.16
N LEU A 69 -11.18 -41.69 -40.65
CA LEU A 69 -10.88 -40.29 -40.96
C LEU A 69 -10.37 -40.11 -42.41
N ALA A 70 -9.59 -41.05 -42.93
CA ALA A 70 -9.20 -41.10 -44.34
C ALA A 70 -10.42 -41.35 -45.25
N THR A 71 -11.31 -42.28 -44.88
CA THR A 71 -12.57 -42.53 -45.60
C THR A 71 -13.46 -41.28 -45.62
N LEU A 72 -13.58 -40.58 -44.48
CA LEU A 72 -14.32 -39.33 -44.32
C LEU A 72 -13.74 -38.20 -45.18
N LYS A 73 -12.41 -38.05 -45.20
CA LYS A 73 -11.70 -37.04 -45.99
C LYS A 73 -11.88 -37.28 -47.49
N ASN A 74 -11.67 -38.51 -47.94
CA ASN A 74 -11.53 -38.85 -49.37
C ASN A 74 -12.86 -39.18 -50.07
N THR A 75 -13.95 -39.44 -49.34
CA THR A 75 -15.25 -39.71 -49.96
C THR A 75 -15.91 -38.45 -50.50
N SER A 76 -16.48 -38.55 -51.71
CA SER A 76 -17.51 -37.63 -52.25
C SER A 76 -18.90 -38.28 -52.25
N ASP A 77 -19.04 -39.52 -51.76
CA ASP A 77 -20.34 -40.18 -51.63
C ASP A 77 -21.04 -39.80 -50.33
N ARG A 78 -22.24 -39.24 -50.45
CA ARG A 78 -23.04 -38.73 -49.33
C ARG A 78 -23.47 -39.81 -48.33
N THR A 79 -23.66 -41.06 -48.77
CA THR A 79 -24.04 -42.16 -47.85
C THR A 79 -22.84 -42.58 -47.02
N VAL A 80 -21.67 -42.74 -47.64
CA VAL A 80 -20.39 -42.99 -46.93
C VAL A 80 -20.05 -41.83 -45.99
N LEU A 81 -20.22 -40.59 -46.45
CA LEU A 81 -19.94 -39.38 -45.68
C LEU A 81 -20.80 -39.33 -44.40
N LEU A 82 -22.11 -39.50 -44.54
CA LEU A 82 -23.05 -39.52 -43.42
C LEU A 82 -22.75 -40.68 -42.45
N ASN A 83 -22.52 -41.89 -42.96
CA ASN A 83 -22.16 -43.05 -42.13
C ASN A 83 -20.87 -42.79 -41.32
N SER A 84 -19.83 -42.22 -41.94
CA SER A 84 -18.57 -41.93 -41.26
C SER A 84 -18.70 -40.87 -40.16
N ILE A 85 -19.52 -39.83 -40.35
CA ILE A 85 -19.79 -38.84 -39.29
C ILE A 85 -20.65 -39.46 -38.18
N GLN A 86 -21.62 -40.33 -38.52
CA GLN A 86 -22.39 -41.11 -37.54
C GLN A 86 -21.50 -42.04 -36.70
N ILE A 87 -20.52 -42.69 -37.31
CA ILE A 87 -19.50 -43.49 -36.61
C ILE A 87 -18.75 -42.63 -35.58
N LEU A 88 -18.25 -41.45 -35.97
CA LEU A 88 -17.54 -40.55 -35.04
C LEU A 88 -18.45 -40.06 -33.89
N ALA A 89 -19.72 -39.77 -34.18
CA ALA A 89 -20.71 -39.38 -33.17
C ALA A 89 -20.96 -40.51 -32.15
N GLU A 90 -21.11 -41.76 -32.61
CA GLU A 90 -21.29 -42.92 -31.74
C GLU A 90 -20.01 -43.34 -31.00
N MET A 91 -18.83 -43.15 -31.59
CA MET A 91 -17.54 -43.39 -30.90
C MET A 91 -17.40 -42.50 -29.67
N LEU A 92 -17.73 -41.20 -29.78
CA LEU A 92 -17.80 -40.29 -28.63
C LEU A 92 -18.84 -40.78 -27.60
N GLY A 93 -20.06 -41.05 -28.06
CA GLY A 93 -21.16 -41.54 -27.23
C GLY A 93 -21.64 -40.53 -26.17
N LYS A 94 -22.31 -41.03 -25.12
CA LYS A 94 -22.93 -40.21 -24.05
C LYS A 94 -22.11 -40.13 -22.76
N THR A 95 -21.12 -41.01 -22.57
CA THR A 95 -20.30 -41.11 -21.35
C THR A 95 -18.81 -41.16 -21.70
N GLN A 96 -17.94 -40.72 -20.77
CA GLN A 96 -16.48 -40.64 -20.98
C GLN A 96 -16.04 -39.79 -22.19
N VAL A 97 -16.92 -38.86 -22.62
CA VAL A 97 -16.74 -38.04 -23.84
C VAL A 97 -15.41 -37.30 -23.85
N GLY A 98 -14.97 -36.73 -22.71
CA GLY A 98 -13.70 -36.01 -22.62
C GLY A 98 -12.46 -36.85 -22.92
N LYS A 99 -12.42 -38.13 -22.51
CA LYS A 99 -11.30 -39.03 -22.83
C LYS A 99 -11.32 -39.47 -24.29
N ARG A 100 -12.51 -39.75 -24.82
CA ARG A 100 -12.72 -40.21 -26.20
C ARG A 100 -12.52 -39.10 -27.23
N ALA A 101 -12.91 -37.87 -26.89
CA ALA A 101 -12.63 -36.68 -27.69
C ALA A 101 -11.13 -36.42 -27.83
N GLY A 102 -10.34 -36.61 -26.76
CA GLY A 102 -8.88 -36.49 -26.80
C GLY A 102 -8.24 -37.35 -27.89
N VAL A 103 -8.59 -38.65 -27.94
CA VAL A 103 -8.10 -39.59 -28.99
C VAL A 103 -8.42 -39.10 -30.40
N LEU A 104 -9.66 -38.65 -30.64
CA LEU A 104 -10.07 -38.12 -31.95
C LEU A 104 -9.39 -36.79 -32.31
N VAL A 105 -9.09 -35.94 -31.32
CA VAL A 105 -8.33 -34.70 -31.50
C VAL A 105 -6.87 -35.01 -31.87
N SER A 106 -6.23 -35.99 -31.22
CA SER A 106 -4.89 -36.46 -31.56
C SER A 106 -4.83 -37.04 -32.98
N ALA A 107 -5.86 -37.79 -33.41
CA ALA A 107 -6.02 -38.24 -34.80
C ALA A 107 -6.43 -37.13 -35.79
N ASN A 108 -6.37 -35.85 -35.38
CA ASN A 108 -6.68 -34.67 -36.18
C ASN A 108 -8.11 -34.61 -36.77
N ALA A 109 -9.08 -35.30 -36.15
CA ALA A 109 -10.47 -35.36 -36.61
C ALA A 109 -11.11 -33.97 -36.73
N THR A 110 -10.76 -33.04 -35.83
CA THR A 110 -11.21 -31.64 -35.88
C THR A 110 -10.97 -30.99 -37.24
N ASN A 111 -9.74 -31.12 -37.78
CA ASN A 111 -9.36 -30.47 -39.02
C ASN A 111 -10.07 -31.11 -40.23
N ILE A 112 -10.17 -32.44 -40.23
CA ILE A 112 -10.86 -33.19 -41.30
C ILE A 112 -12.36 -32.85 -41.31
N LEU A 113 -13.01 -32.71 -40.14
CA LEU A 113 -14.41 -32.29 -40.05
C LEU A 113 -14.62 -30.85 -40.53
N PHE A 114 -13.68 -29.92 -40.29
CA PHE A 114 -13.75 -28.59 -40.89
C PHE A 114 -13.57 -28.61 -42.42
N GLN A 115 -12.66 -29.43 -42.95
CA GLN A 115 -12.48 -29.61 -44.40
C GLN A 115 -13.74 -30.19 -45.07
N VAL A 116 -14.42 -31.13 -44.41
CA VAL A 116 -15.72 -31.65 -44.85
C VAL A 116 -16.80 -30.57 -44.83
N ILE A 117 -16.92 -29.78 -43.76
CA ILE A 117 -17.92 -28.69 -43.69
C ILE A 117 -17.67 -27.62 -44.76
N TYR A 118 -16.40 -27.29 -45.04
CA TYR A 118 -16.05 -26.36 -46.12
C TYR A 118 -16.54 -26.89 -47.48
N ARG A 119 -16.18 -28.14 -47.83
CA ARG A 119 -16.56 -28.78 -49.08
C ARG A 119 -18.09 -28.95 -49.25
N GLU A 120 -18.78 -29.39 -48.20
CA GLU A 120 -20.25 -29.56 -48.23
C GLU A 120 -20.99 -28.22 -48.34
N ALA A 121 -20.37 -27.09 -48.00
CA ALA A 121 -20.96 -25.76 -48.13
C ALA A 121 -20.72 -25.09 -49.50
N GLU A 122 -19.75 -25.57 -50.29
CA GLU A 122 -19.55 -25.16 -51.69
C GLU A 122 -20.41 -25.96 -52.68
N ASP A 123 -20.88 -27.15 -52.30
CA ASP A 123 -21.81 -27.96 -53.10
C ASP A 123 -23.21 -27.33 -53.17
N GLN A 124 -23.66 -26.97 -54.38
CA GLN A 124 -24.99 -26.39 -54.64
C GLN A 124 -26.15 -27.31 -54.20
N LEU A 125 -25.91 -28.61 -54.07
CA LEU A 125 -26.88 -29.61 -53.62
C LEU A 125 -26.71 -29.96 -52.11
N SER A 126 -26.00 -29.13 -51.33
CA SER A 126 -25.56 -29.41 -49.94
C SER A 126 -26.57 -30.13 -49.03
N SER A 127 -26.07 -31.02 -48.18
CA SER A 127 -26.86 -31.74 -47.17
C SER A 127 -26.77 -31.03 -45.82
N GLU A 128 -27.80 -30.26 -45.47
CA GLU A 128 -27.84 -29.54 -44.18
C GLU A 128 -27.74 -30.51 -42.99
N ASP A 129 -28.44 -31.66 -43.03
CA ASP A 129 -28.34 -32.70 -41.99
C ASP A 129 -26.90 -33.23 -41.79
N THR A 130 -26.12 -33.35 -42.88
CA THR A 130 -24.71 -33.77 -42.81
C THR A 130 -23.87 -32.71 -42.11
N MET A 131 -24.03 -31.43 -42.49
CA MET A 131 -23.35 -30.32 -41.82
C MET A 131 -23.75 -30.21 -40.35
N MET A 132 -25.03 -30.40 -40.03
CA MET A 132 -25.54 -30.36 -38.66
C MET A 132 -24.96 -31.46 -37.79
N LEU A 133 -24.81 -32.68 -38.33
CA LEU A 133 -24.19 -33.79 -37.61
C LEU A 133 -22.67 -33.56 -37.41
N ALA A 134 -21.98 -32.99 -38.41
CA ALA A 134 -20.57 -32.62 -38.27
C ALA A 134 -20.36 -31.57 -37.16
N HIS A 135 -21.23 -30.57 -37.06
CA HIS A 135 -21.21 -29.59 -35.98
C HIS A 135 -21.53 -30.21 -34.60
N TYR A 136 -22.41 -31.22 -34.52
CA TYR A 136 -22.64 -31.96 -33.27
C TYR A 136 -21.38 -32.69 -32.78
N VAL A 137 -20.64 -33.35 -33.69
CA VAL A 137 -19.36 -34.01 -33.36
C VAL A 137 -18.31 -32.97 -32.92
N LEU A 138 -18.13 -31.91 -33.70
CA LEU A 138 -17.19 -30.82 -33.39
C LEU A 138 -17.49 -30.14 -32.05
N GLY A 139 -18.76 -29.96 -31.69
CA GLY A 139 -19.16 -29.39 -30.41
C GLY A 139 -18.72 -30.24 -29.19
N LYS A 140 -18.41 -31.52 -29.38
CA LYS A 140 -17.79 -32.38 -28.36
C LYS A 140 -16.25 -32.33 -28.41
N LEU A 141 -15.65 -32.28 -29.60
CA LEU A 141 -14.20 -32.19 -29.77
C LEU A 141 -13.62 -30.86 -29.28
N ALA A 142 -14.39 -29.77 -29.41
CA ALA A 142 -14.00 -28.41 -29.00
C ALA A 142 -13.53 -28.29 -27.54
N GLN A 143 -13.98 -29.17 -26.65
CA GLN A 143 -13.58 -29.18 -25.24
C GLN A 143 -12.19 -29.79 -24.98
N LYS A 144 -11.51 -30.31 -26.01
CA LYS A 144 -10.21 -31.02 -25.89
C LYS A 144 -9.17 -30.65 -26.94
N ASP A 145 -9.46 -29.70 -27.84
CA ASP A 145 -8.53 -29.23 -28.87
C ASP A 145 -8.12 -27.78 -28.60
N ARG A 146 -6.98 -27.56 -27.93
CA ARG A 146 -6.45 -26.20 -27.64
C ARG A 146 -6.36 -25.34 -28.91
N LYS A 147 -6.12 -25.95 -30.09
CA LYS A 147 -5.97 -25.26 -31.38
C LYS A 147 -7.27 -25.22 -32.21
N PHE A 148 -8.43 -25.59 -31.66
CA PHE A 148 -9.74 -25.65 -32.35
C PHE A 148 -10.12 -24.36 -33.07
N ALA A 149 -10.03 -23.22 -32.38
CA ALA A 149 -10.42 -21.92 -32.92
C ALA A 149 -9.50 -21.48 -34.09
N THR A 150 -8.21 -21.77 -34.00
CA THR A 150 -7.23 -21.49 -35.06
C THR A 150 -7.45 -22.40 -36.27
N LYS A 151 -7.65 -23.71 -36.05
CA LYS A 151 -8.03 -24.67 -37.11
C LYS A 151 -9.30 -24.23 -37.84
N ALA A 152 -10.31 -23.71 -37.13
CA ALA A 152 -11.55 -23.23 -37.73
C ALA A 152 -11.37 -21.99 -38.61
N ARG A 153 -10.46 -21.08 -38.22
CA ARG A 153 -10.08 -19.91 -39.04
C ARG A 153 -9.34 -20.32 -40.31
N LEU A 154 -8.36 -21.22 -40.19
CA LEU A 154 -7.54 -21.69 -41.31
C LEU A 154 -8.33 -22.49 -42.35
N ASN A 155 -9.36 -23.24 -41.93
CA ASN A 155 -10.28 -23.96 -42.83
C ASN A 155 -11.52 -23.12 -43.22
N LEU A 156 -11.52 -21.80 -42.98
CA LEU A 156 -12.55 -20.81 -43.39
C LEU A 156 -14.00 -21.04 -42.88
N VAL A 157 -14.26 -22.09 -42.11
CA VAL A 157 -15.61 -22.50 -41.65
C VAL A 157 -16.34 -21.51 -40.73
N LEU A 158 -15.65 -20.49 -40.18
CA LEU A 158 -16.22 -19.48 -39.28
C LEU A 158 -17.50 -18.82 -39.81
N LEU A 159 -17.53 -18.50 -41.11
CA LEU A 159 -18.69 -17.88 -41.77
C LEU A 159 -19.79 -18.88 -42.12
N ILE A 160 -19.42 -20.12 -42.45
CA ILE A 160 -20.37 -21.20 -42.76
C ILE A 160 -21.22 -21.48 -41.53
N THR A 161 -20.60 -21.69 -40.36
CA THR A 161 -21.31 -21.89 -39.09
C THR A 161 -22.19 -20.69 -38.72
N LEU A 162 -21.73 -19.45 -38.94
CA LEU A 162 -22.52 -18.24 -38.70
C LEU A 162 -23.76 -18.16 -39.59
N ASN A 163 -23.68 -18.59 -40.85
CA ASN A 163 -24.81 -18.59 -41.77
C ASN A 163 -25.79 -19.74 -41.47
N LEU A 164 -25.31 -20.93 -41.10
CA LEU A 164 -26.16 -22.01 -40.58
C LEU A 164 -26.95 -21.57 -39.35
N ILE A 165 -26.34 -20.81 -38.43
CA ILE A 165 -27.03 -20.20 -37.27
C ILE A 165 -28.13 -19.23 -37.70
N LYS A 166 -27.87 -18.35 -38.68
CA LYS A 166 -28.87 -17.40 -39.21
C LYS A 166 -30.07 -18.11 -39.82
N ASN A 167 -29.87 -19.29 -40.41
CA ASN A 167 -30.93 -20.09 -41.02
C ASN A 167 -31.70 -20.95 -39.98
N ASN A 168 -31.02 -21.45 -38.95
CA ASN A 168 -31.57 -22.38 -37.94
C ASN A 168 -32.12 -21.71 -36.67
N LEU A 169 -32.36 -20.38 -36.65
CA LEU A 169 -32.76 -19.62 -35.45
C LEU A 169 -33.93 -20.25 -34.67
N TYR A 170 -34.96 -20.75 -35.37
CA TYR A 170 -36.14 -21.37 -34.76
C TYR A 170 -35.98 -22.89 -34.47
N ASN A 171 -34.91 -23.53 -34.94
CA ASN A 171 -34.68 -24.97 -34.77
C ASN A 171 -33.73 -25.24 -33.60
N PHE A 172 -34.28 -25.21 -32.38
CA PHE A 172 -33.53 -25.36 -31.14
C PHE A 172 -32.63 -26.62 -31.07
N LYS A 173 -33.05 -27.74 -31.67
CA LYS A 173 -32.26 -28.99 -31.73
C LYS A 173 -30.97 -28.81 -32.52
N ASN A 174 -31.06 -28.16 -33.68
CA ASN A 174 -29.91 -27.85 -34.52
C ASN A 174 -29.05 -26.75 -33.89
N LEU A 175 -29.70 -25.66 -33.46
CA LEU A 175 -29.07 -24.47 -32.94
C LEU A 175 -28.14 -24.75 -31.74
N GLN A 176 -28.51 -25.66 -30.83
CA GLN A 176 -27.65 -26.00 -29.68
C GLN A 176 -26.26 -26.51 -30.10
N SER A 177 -26.17 -27.35 -31.14
CA SER A 177 -24.89 -27.86 -31.67
C SER A 177 -24.06 -26.75 -32.32
N LEU A 178 -24.71 -25.91 -33.14
CA LEU A 178 -24.06 -24.79 -33.82
C LEU A 178 -23.48 -23.77 -32.82
N LEU A 179 -24.26 -23.38 -31.79
CA LEU A 179 -23.79 -22.45 -30.76
C LEU A 179 -22.68 -23.06 -29.89
N SER A 180 -22.68 -24.38 -29.65
CA SER A 180 -21.58 -25.04 -28.93
C SER A 180 -20.26 -24.93 -29.68
N VAL A 181 -20.27 -25.08 -31.01
CA VAL A 181 -19.09 -24.86 -31.87
C VAL A 181 -18.73 -23.38 -31.94
N PHE A 182 -19.72 -22.51 -32.14
CA PHE A 182 -19.51 -21.07 -32.29
C PHE A 182 -18.99 -20.39 -31.02
N LYS A 183 -19.40 -20.86 -29.83
CA LYS A 183 -18.78 -20.44 -28.55
C LYS A 183 -17.27 -20.70 -28.58
N ALA A 184 -16.85 -21.92 -28.90
CA ALA A 184 -15.43 -22.28 -28.98
C ALA A 184 -14.66 -21.48 -30.04
N TYR A 185 -15.30 -21.09 -31.16
CA TYR A 185 -14.69 -20.14 -32.10
C TYR A 185 -14.45 -18.76 -31.47
N THR A 186 -15.42 -18.24 -30.73
CA THR A 186 -15.35 -16.91 -30.09
C THR A 186 -14.50 -16.84 -28.82
N ASN A 187 -14.11 -17.96 -28.21
CA ASN A 187 -13.15 -17.96 -27.11
C ASN A 187 -11.81 -17.29 -27.52
N ASN A 188 -11.41 -17.40 -28.79
CA ASN A 188 -10.25 -16.72 -29.33
C ASN A 188 -10.57 -15.26 -29.73
N SER A 189 -9.78 -14.31 -29.25
CA SER A 189 -9.96 -12.87 -29.43
C SER A 189 -9.97 -12.42 -30.89
N VAL A 190 -9.05 -12.94 -31.71
CA VAL A 190 -8.94 -12.63 -33.16
C VAL A 190 -10.21 -13.08 -33.90
N ASN A 191 -10.63 -14.32 -33.67
CA ASN A 191 -11.87 -14.86 -34.24
C ASN A 191 -13.11 -14.08 -33.78
N ALA A 192 -13.20 -13.72 -32.50
CA ALA A 192 -14.31 -12.92 -31.98
C ALA A 192 -14.39 -11.54 -32.64
N SER A 193 -13.25 -10.86 -32.80
CA SER A 193 -13.16 -9.56 -33.47
C SER A 193 -13.57 -9.65 -34.95
N TYR A 194 -13.12 -10.70 -35.66
CA TYR A 194 -13.51 -10.98 -37.04
C TYR A 194 -15.00 -11.29 -37.18
N LEU A 195 -15.54 -12.22 -36.39
CA LEU A 195 -16.96 -12.61 -36.45
C LEU A 195 -17.90 -11.44 -36.14
N GLY A 196 -17.52 -10.56 -35.20
CA GLY A 196 -18.29 -9.35 -34.90
C GLY A 196 -18.29 -8.32 -36.03
N LYS A 197 -17.23 -8.23 -36.84
CA LYS A 197 -17.23 -7.46 -38.10
C LYS A 197 -18.17 -8.08 -39.16
N GLN A 198 -18.43 -9.39 -39.08
CA GLN A 198 -19.26 -10.16 -40.00
C GLN A 198 -20.74 -10.27 -39.55
N ASN A 199 -21.21 -9.30 -38.74
CA ASN A 199 -22.58 -9.21 -38.23
C ASN A 199 -23.06 -10.45 -37.44
N SER A 200 -22.21 -10.99 -36.56
CA SER A 200 -22.58 -12.07 -35.64
C SER A 200 -23.48 -11.64 -34.48
N ILE A 201 -23.44 -10.36 -34.09
CA ILE A 201 -24.11 -9.84 -32.88
C ILE A 201 -25.66 -9.87 -33.01
N PRO A 202 -26.30 -9.31 -34.07
CA PRO A 202 -27.77 -9.31 -34.15
C PRO A 202 -28.42 -10.71 -34.18
N PRO A 203 -27.85 -11.74 -34.85
CA PRO A 203 -28.31 -13.12 -34.72
C PRO A 203 -28.35 -13.64 -33.28
N MET A 204 -27.37 -13.32 -32.43
CA MET A 204 -27.38 -13.77 -31.03
C MET A 204 -28.54 -13.14 -30.23
N PHE A 205 -28.84 -11.86 -30.46
CA PHE A 205 -30.00 -11.22 -29.84
C PHE A 205 -31.33 -11.85 -30.28
N ARG A 206 -31.46 -12.24 -31.56
CA ARG A 206 -32.65 -12.98 -32.04
C ARG A 206 -32.80 -14.33 -31.35
N VAL A 207 -31.70 -15.08 -31.16
CA VAL A 207 -31.70 -16.34 -30.40
C VAL A 207 -32.14 -16.11 -28.95
N ILE A 208 -31.60 -15.10 -28.28
CA ILE A 208 -31.95 -14.74 -26.90
C ILE A 208 -33.46 -14.48 -26.77
N GLN A 209 -34.02 -13.69 -27.68
CA GLN A 209 -35.45 -13.37 -27.74
C GLN A 209 -36.34 -14.59 -28.00
N GLN A 210 -35.86 -15.59 -28.76
CA GLN A 210 -36.63 -16.78 -29.14
C GLN A 210 -36.55 -17.93 -28.12
N CYS A 211 -35.45 -18.07 -27.38
CA CYS A 211 -35.28 -19.15 -26.40
C CYS A 211 -36.23 -19.06 -25.21
N GLY A 212 -36.53 -17.83 -24.75
CA GLY A 212 -37.33 -17.55 -23.56
C GLY A 212 -36.91 -18.40 -22.34
N ARG A 213 -37.91 -18.77 -21.54
CA ARG A 213 -37.71 -19.56 -20.30
C ARG A 213 -37.59 -21.08 -20.54
N LYS A 214 -37.87 -21.57 -21.75
CA LYS A 214 -37.91 -23.02 -22.07
C LYS A 214 -36.58 -23.58 -22.55
N HIS A 215 -35.72 -22.76 -23.14
CA HIS A 215 -34.46 -23.20 -23.77
C HIS A 215 -33.22 -22.60 -23.08
N THR A 216 -33.17 -22.68 -21.76
CA THR A 216 -32.13 -22.06 -20.90
C THR A 216 -30.69 -22.44 -21.28
N ALA A 217 -30.45 -23.67 -21.72
CA ALA A 217 -29.13 -24.11 -22.20
C ALA A 217 -28.67 -23.37 -23.49
N ILE A 218 -29.62 -23.08 -24.39
CA ILE A 218 -29.35 -22.37 -25.66
C ILE A 218 -29.20 -20.87 -25.38
N LEU A 219 -30.05 -20.32 -24.49
CA LEU A 219 -29.92 -18.97 -23.96
C LEU A 219 -28.55 -18.74 -23.30
N LYS A 220 -28.06 -19.67 -22.47
CA LYS A 220 -26.72 -19.58 -21.89
C LYS A 220 -25.64 -19.57 -22.96
N LEU A 221 -25.70 -20.45 -23.96
CA LEU A 221 -24.71 -20.47 -25.04
C LEU A 221 -24.68 -19.12 -25.80
N ALA A 222 -25.83 -18.52 -26.12
CA ALA A 222 -25.90 -17.22 -26.78
C ALA A 222 -25.34 -16.07 -25.93
N LEU A 223 -25.59 -16.08 -24.61
CA LEU A 223 -25.04 -15.09 -23.67
C LEU A 223 -23.52 -15.27 -23.46
N ASP A 224 -23.04 -16.51 -23.36
CA ASP A 224 -21.61 -16.83 -23.31
C ASP A 224 -20.90 -16.36 -24.61
N ILE A 225 -21.53 -16.57 -25.78
CA ILE A 225 -21.02 -16.06 -27.08
C ILE A 225 -20.97 -14.53 -27.10
N LEU A 226 -22.02 -13.83 -26.65
CA LEU A 226 -22.00 -12.36 -26.58
C LEU A 226 -20.95 -11.84 -25.59
N THR A 227 -20.73 -12.55 -24.47
CA THR A 227 -19.67 -12.23 -23.50
C THR A 227 -18.30 -12.29 -24.18
N ASN A 228 -18.01 -13.37 -24.91
CA ASN A 228 -16.79 -13.52 -25.69
C ASN A 228 -16.65 -12.45 -26.77
N LEU A 229 -17.68 -12.24 -27.59
CA LEU A 229 -17.67 -11.25 -28.67
C LEU A 229 -17.40 -9.84 -28.14
N THR A 230 -17.98 -9.46 -26.99
CA THR A 230 -17.83 -8.12 -26.41
C THR A 230 -16.51 -7.88 -25.68
N LYS A 231 -15.65 -8.89 -25.45
CA LYS A 231 -14.26 -8.65 -25.00
C LYS A 231 -13.51 -7.71 -25.97
N SER A 232 -13.83 -7.76 -27.27
CA SER A 232 -13.29 -6.81 -28.26
C SER A 232 -13.97 -5.44 -28.17
N ARG A 233 -13.19 -4.37 -27.94
CA ARG A 233 -13.64 -2.95 -27.88
C ARG A 233 -14.50 -2.56 -29.09
N ASN A 234 -14.14 -3.03 -30.29
CA ASN A 234 -14.90 -2.77 -31.53
C ASN A 234 -16.25 -3.50 -31.60
N ASN A 235 -16.39 -4.64 -30.93
CA ASN A 235 -17.65 -5.38 -30.86
C ASN A 235 -18.55 -4.85 -29.74
N ALA A 236 -17.98 -4.48 -28.58
CA ALA A 236 -18.71 -3.74 -27.55
C ALA A 236 -19.33 -2.45 -28.13
N ALA A 237 -18.59 -1.71 -28.97
CA ALA A 237 -19.09 -0.55 -29.70
C ALA A 237 -20.28 -0.88 -30.64
N ARG A 238 -20.26 -2.04 -31.31
CA ARG A 238 -21.39 -2.51 -32.14
C ARG A 238 -22.60 -2.91 -31.30
N THR A 239 -22.40 -3.53 -30.14
CA THR A 239 -23.48 -3.92 -29.21
C THR A 239 -24.16 -2.72 -28.54
N ILE A 240 -23.51 -1.55 -28.47
CA ILE A 240 -24.12 -0.30 -28.00
C ILE A 240 -25.09 0.30 -29.05
N GLY A 241 -24.95 -0.06 -30.33
CA GLY A 241 -25.86 0.39 -31.39
C GLY A 241 -27.21 -0.32 -31.34
N GLY A 242 -28.30 0.46 -31.19
CA GLY A 242 -29.67 -0.04 -31.12
C GLY A 242 -30.13 -0.36 -29.68
N GLU A 243 -31.34 -0.92 -29.54
CA GLU A 243 -32.02 -1.14 -28.24
C GLU A 243 -31.41 -2.30 -27.41
N HIS A 244 -30.19 -2.74 -27.72
CA HIS A 244 -29.54 -3.89 -27.12
C HIS A 244 -29.21 -3.72 -25.63
N VAL A 245 -28.79 -2.52 -25.18
CA VAL A 245 -28.49 -2.27 -23.77
C VAL A 245 -29.76 -2.27 -22.89
N PRO A 246 -30.85 -1.55 -23.24
CA PRO A 246 -32.14 -1.72 -22.57
C PRO A 246 -32.64 -3.16 -22.57
N HIS A 247 -32.48 -3.91 -23.67
CA HIS A 247 -32.91 -5.30 -23.75
C HIS A 247 -32.11 -6.24 -22.81
N LEU A 248 -30.80 -6.02 -22.64
CA LEU A 248 -29.99 -6.76 -21.67
C LEU A 248 -30.41 -6.45 -20.23
N LEU A 249 -30.70 -5.19 -19.90
CA LEU A 249 -31.18 -4.78 -18.57
C LEU A 249 -32.56 -5.38 -18.26
N ALA A 250 -33.50 -5.33 -19.21
CA ALA A 250 -34.81 -5.94 -19.08
C ALA A 250 -34.73 -7.47 -18.88
N LEU A 251 -33.88 -8.15 -19.66
CA LEU A 251 -33.63 -9.58 -19.51
C LEU A 251 -32.99 -9.93 -18.16
N TYR A 252 -32.04 -9.12 -17.68
CA TYR A 252 -31.42 -9.31 -16.37
C TYR A 252 -32.47 -9.17 -15.24
N HIS A 253 -33.30 -8.13 -15.28
CA HIS A 253 -34.34 -7.90 -14.29
C HIS A 253 -35.44 -8.98 -14.34
N GLU A 254 -35.85 -9.44 -15.53
CA GLU A 254 -36.76 -10.58 -15.66
C GLU A 254 -36.17 -11.83 -15.00
N TRP A 255 -34.90 -12.18 -15.28
CA TRP A 255 -34.25 -13.33 -14.64
C TRP A 255 -34.00 -13.13 -13.15
N HIS A 256 -33.87 -11.90 -12.65
CA HIS A 256 -33.79 -11.63 -11.21
C HIS A 256 -35.11 -11.99 -10.52
N GLN A 257 -36.23 -11.41 -10.98
CA GLN A 257 -37.56 -11.60 -10.39
C GLN A 257 -38.10 -13.04 -10.52
N LEU A 258 -37.60 -13.83 -11.49
CA LEU A 258 -38.02 -15.22 -11.69
C LEU A 258 -37.15 -16.26 -11.00
N ASP A 259 -35.84 -16.02 -10.86
CA ASP A 259 -34.88 -16.99 -10.33
C ASP A 259 -34.84 -16.98 -8.79
N THR A 260 -36.03 -17.01 -8.17
CA THR A 260 -36.26 -17.01 -6.71
C THR A 260 -35.72 -18.25 -5.98
N LYS A 261 -35.27 -19.26 -6.73
CA LYS A 261 -34.54 -20.44 -6.22
C LYS A 261 -33.08 -20.48 -6.67
N HIS A 262 -32.60 -19.40 -7.27
CA HIS A 262 -31.20 -19.14 -7.60
C HIS A 262 -30.52 -20.23 -8.46
N ARG A 263 -31.30 -20.93 -9.28
CA ARG A 263 -30.83 -22.02 -10.16
C ARG A 263 -30.23 -21.50 -11.47
N HIS A 264 -30.40 -20.22 -11.75
CA HIS A 264 -30.03 -19.58 -13.01
C HIS A 264 -29.15 -18.33 -12.83
N VAL A 265 -28.44 -18.23 -11.70
CA VAL A 265 -27.34 -17.27 -11.45
C VAL A 265 -26.38 -17.17 -12.64
N ASN A 266 -26.05 -18.30 -13.26
CA ASN A 266 -25.17 -18.39 -14.43
C ASN A 266 -25.71 -17.71 -15.71
N LEU A 267 -27.01 -17.39 -15.79
CA LEU A 267 -27.57 -16.53 -16.84
C LEU A 267 -27.40 -15.05 -16.45
N ARG A 268 -27.75 -14.69 -15.21
CA ARG A 268 -27.56 -13.34 -14.65
C ARG A 268 -26.09 -12.90 -14.73
N LYS A 269 -25.14 -13.76 -14.35
CA LYS A 269 -23.68 -13.52 -14.41
C LYS A 269 -23.19 -13.31 -15.84
N ALA A 270 -23.75 -14.02 -16.83
CA ALA A 270 -23.40 -13.83 -18.24
C ALA A 270 -23.91 -12.47 -18.77
N ILE A 271 -25.14 -12.08 -18.44
CA ILE A 271 -25.68 -10.76 -18.82
C ILE A 271 -24.85 -9.63 -18.21
N LEU A 272 -24.51 -9.72 -16.91
CA LEU A 272 -23.65 -8.75 -16.24
C LEU A 272 -22.25 -8.68 -16.89
N ASN A 273 -21.65 -9.80 -17.31
CA ASN A 273 -20.36 -9.75 -18.00
C ASN A 273 -20.42 -9.04 -19.37
N ILE A 274 -21.52 -9.19 -20.12
CA ILE A 274 -21.74 -8.40 -21.36
C ILE A 274 -21.79 -6.89 -21.02
N LEU A 275 -22.51 -6.51 -19.96
CA LEU A 275 -22.58 -5.12 -19.49
C LEU A 275 -21.23 -4.61 -18.94
N LYS A 276 -20.43 -5.44 -18.24
CA LYS A 276 -19.06 -5.14 -17.78
C LYS A 276 -18.14 -4.80 -18.97
N ASN A 277 -18.25 -5.55 -20.07
CA ASN A 277 -17.47 -5.30 -21.28
C ASN A 277 -17.93 -4.02 -22.00
N ILE A 278 -19.24 -3.80 -22.13
CA ILE A 278 -19.82 -2.61 -22.75
C ILE A 278 -19.42 -1.32 -22.00
N THR A 279 -19.46 -1.34 -20.66
CA THR A 279 -19.20 -0.16 -19.82
C THR A 279 -17.71 0.22 -19.69
N ASN A 280 -16.80 -0.54 -20.30
CA ASN A 280 -15.43 -0.07 -20.59
C ASN A 280 -15.43 1.13 -21.56
N LEU A 281 -16.43 1.23 -22.45
CA LEU A 281 -16.60 2.36 -23.37
C LEU A 281 -17.42 3.51 -22.75
N ARG A 282 -17.00 4.77 -22.98
CA ARG A 282 -17.75 5.97 -22.55
C ARG A 282 -19.18 6.00 -23.09
N SER A 283 -19.38 5.59 -24.35
CA SER A 283 -20.70 5.43 -24.97
C SER A 283 -21.52 4.31 -24.33
N GLY A 284 -20.88 3.23 -23.86
CA GLY A 284 -21.55 2.14 -23.15
C GLY A 284 -21.98 2.52 -21.74
N ARG A 285 -21.15 3.31 -21.03
CA ARG A 285 -21.52 3.93 -19.74
C ARG A 285 -22.73 4.83 -19.89
N LYS A 286 -22.73 5.71 -20.90
CA LYS A 286 -23.88 6.57 -21.22
C LYS A 286 -25.12 5.75 -21.58
N ALA A 287 -25.01 4.75 -22.45
CA ALA A 287 -26.14 3.91 -22.83
C ALA A 287 -26.73 3.09 -21.66
N LEU A 288 -25.92 2.72 -20.67
CA LEU A 288 -26.41 2.10 -19.42
C LEU A 288 -27.16 3.12 -18.55
N ALA A 289 -26.60 4.32 -18.35
CA ALA A 289 -27.21 5.37 -17.55
C ALA A 289 -28.53 5.90 -18.16
N ASP A 290 -28.53 6.17 -19.47
CA ASP A 290 -29.73 6.59 -20.23
C ASP A 290 -30.86 5.54 -20.18
N ALA A 291 -30.53 4.27 -19.95
CA ALA A 291 -31.46 3.15 -19.80
C ALA A 291 -31.84 2.86 -18.33
N ASN A 292 -31.57 3.78 -17.40
CA ASN A 292 -31.74 3.63 -15.95
C ASN A 292 -31.03 2.40 -15.33
N GLY A 293 -29.98 1.90 -15.98
CA GLY A 293 -29.33 0.65 -15.60
C GLY A 293 -28.53 0.71 -14.30
N ILE A 294 -28.17 1.90 -13.81
CA ILE A 294 -27.54 2.06 -12.49
C ILE A 294 -28.57 1.73 -11.40
N GLN A 295 -29.77 2.30 -11.45
CA GLN A 295 -30.85 2.01 -10.48
C GLN A 295 -31.25 0.53 -10.52
N ILE A 296 -31.48 -0.02 -11.72
CA ILE A 296 -31.86 -1.43 -11.89
C ILE A 296 -30.82 -2.39 -11.27
N LEU A 297 -29.52 -2.07 -11.40
CA LEU A 297 -28.43 -2.85 -10.79
C LEU A 297 -28.25 -2.59 -9.29
N TYR A 298 -28.64 -1.41 -8.80
CA TYR A 298 -28.65 -1.07 -7.37
C TYR A 298 -29.77 -1.83 -6.66
N ASP A 299 -31.02 -1.66 -7.09
CA ASP A 299 -32.21 -2.26 -6.48
C ASP A 299 -32.08 -3.79 -6.40
N SER A 300 -31.71 -4.40 -7.53
CA SER A 300 -31.53 -5.86 -7.62
C SER A 300 -30.31 -6.39 -6.87
N ALA A 301 -29.35 -5.54 -6.49
CA ALA A 301 -28.27 -5.94 -5.59
C ALA A 301 -28.68 -5.80 -4.11
N GLN A 302 -29.49 -4.79 -3.77
CA GLN A 302 -30.08 -4.63 -2.44
C GLN A 302 -31.07 -5.76 -2.12
N GLU A 303 -31.92 -6.17 -3.08
CA GLU A 303 -32.88 -7.29 -2.93
C GLU A 303 -32.23 -8.61 -2.48
N VAL A 304 -30.92 -8.80 -2.69
CA VAL A 304 -30.18 -10.03 -2.36
C VAL A 304 -28.90 -9.81 -1.57
N ILE A 305 -28.69 -8.63 -0.97
CA ILE A 305 -27.39 -8.23 -0.40
C ILE A 305 -26.86 -9.18 0.69
N ASP A 306 -27.75 -9.81 1.46
CA ASP A 306 -27.38 -10.77 2.53
C ASP A 306 -27.19 -12.22 2.03
N CYS A 307 -27.46 -12.52 0.76
CA CYS A 307 -27.34 -13.86 0.18
C CYS A 307 -25.92 -14.09 -0.39
N ARG A 308 -25.10 -14.85 0.33
CA ARG A 308 -23.70 -15.16 -0.06
C ARG A 308 -23.61 -15.82 -1.44
N GLU A 309 -24.58 -16.63 -1.81
CA GLU A 309 -24.64 -17.29 -3.11
C GLU A 309 -24.74 -16.29 -4.28
N MET A 310 -25.25 -15.06 -4.02
CA MET A 310 -25.35 -13.98 -5.01
C MET A 310 -24.11 -13.09 -5.09
N GLU A 311 -23.06 -13.31 -4.28
CA GLU A 311 -21.91 -12.39 -4.16
C GLU A 311 -21.29 -12.05 -5.51
N SER A 312 -21.06 -13.04 -6.37
CA SER A 312 -20.48 -12.81 -7.70
C SER A 312 -21.40 -12.10 -8.71
N LEU A 313 -22.69 -11.91 -8.39
CA LEU A 313 -23.58 -10.98 -9.09
C LEU A 313 -23.49 -9.57 -8.50
N ILE A 314 -23.48 -9.45 -7.17
CA ILE A 314 -23.42 -8.18 -6.44
C ILE A 314 -22.09 -7.46 -6.73
N LEU A 315 -20.97 -8.19 -6.71
CA LEU A 315 -19.65 -7.68 -7.07
C LEU A 315 -19.62 -7.16 -8.51
N LEU A 316 -20.09 -7.94 -9.49
CA LEU A 316 -20.19 -7.51 -10.88
C LEU A 316 -21.09 -6.28 -11.06
N ALA A 317 -22.27 -6.25 -10.42
CA ALA A 317 -23.16 -5.10 -10.44
C ALA A 317 -22.46 -3.85 -9.88
N SER A 318 -21.78 -3.97 -8.73
CA SER A 318 -21.03 -2.87 -8.12
C SER A 318 -19.91 -2.34 -9.03
N VAL A 319 -19.20 -3.22 -9.75
CA VAL A 319 -18.16 -2.82 -10.73
C VAL A 319 -18.77 -2.09 -11.92
N ILE A 320 -19.91 -2.54 -12.43
CA ILE A 320 -20.62 -1.89 -13.55
C ILE A 320 -21.14 -0.52 -13.13
N MET A 321 -21.74 -0.41 -11.93
CA MET A 321 -22.20 0.87 -11.38
C MET A 321 -21.03 1.83 -11.15
N ARG A 322 -19.97 1.43 -10.43
CA ARG A 322 -18.76 2.25 -10.20
C ARG A 322 -18.11 2.72 -11.51
N LYS A 323 -18.16 1.91 -12.59
CA LYS A 323 -17.70 2.35 -13.91
C LYS A 323 -18.57 3.45 -14.51
N CYS A 324 -19.89 3.40 -14.34
CA CYS A 324 -20.83 4.36 -14.95
C CYS A 324 -21.01 5.66 -14.15
N CYS A 325 -20.61 5.67 -12.89
CA CYS A 325 -20.42 6.88 -12.09
C CYS A 325 -19.53 7.92 -12.82
N PRO A 326 -19.86 9.22 -12.79
CA PRO A 326 -18.94 10.26 -13.23
C PRO A 326 -17.58 10.17 -12.50
N ARG A 327 -16.51 10.28 -13.30
CA ARG A 327 -15.14 10.44 -12.78
C ARG A 327 -14.95 11.88 -12.34
N ASN A 328 -14.83 12.09 -11.04
CA ASN A 328 -14.70 13.41 -10.43
C ASN A 328 -13.23 13.77 -10.22
N LYS A 329 -12.90 15.06 -10.24
CA LYS A 329 -11.65 15.56 -9.62
C LYS A 329 -11.89 15.69 -8.12
N LEU A 330 -10.82 15.70 -7.32
CA LEU A 330 -10.92 16.13 -5.92
C LEU A 330 -11.46 17.58 -5.86
N PRO A 331 -12.30 17.95 -4.87
CA PRO A 331 -12.82 19.31 -4.69
C PRO A 331 -11.76 20.27 -4.11
N LEU A 332 -10.68 20.45 -4.87
CA LEU A 332 -9.55 21.34 -4.62
C LEU A 332 -9.31 22.21 -5.87
N ASP A 333 -9.00 23.49 -5.69
CA ASP A 333 -8.66 24.39 -6.80
C ASP A 333 -7.27 24.08 -7.39
N LYS A 334 -6.34 23.60 -6.55
CA LYS A 334 -4.99 23.16 -6.92
C LYS A 334 -4.63 21.87 -6.16
N LEU A 335 -3.95 20.93 -6.82
CA LEU A 335 -3.53 19.66 -6.19
C LEU A 335 -2.24 19.80 -5.38
N GLN A 336 -1.40 20.78 -5.73
CA GLN A 336 -0.20 21.17 -4.99
C GLN A 336 -0.51 21.52 -3.54
N SER A 337 0.47 21.35 -2.66
CA SER A 337 0.38 21.80 -1.26
C SER A 337 0.10 23.31 -1.19
N PRO A 338 -0.78 23.78 -0.29
CA PRO A 338 -0.97 25.21 -0.04
C PRO A 338 0.23 25.81 0.72
N PHE A 339 1.00 24.98 1.41
CA PHE A 339 2.28 25.35 2.02
C PHE A 339 3.41 25.15 1.02
N ASN A 340 4.08 26.25 0.67
CA ASN A 340 5.20 26.26 -0.26
C ASN A 340 6.39 26.95 0.43
N LEU A 341 7.58 26.39 0.27
CA LEU A 341 8.84 26.94 0.78
C LEU A 341 9.76 27.22 -0.40
N GLU A 342 10.18 28.46 -0.55
CA GLU A 342 11.21 28.84 -1.53
C GLU A 342 12.54 28.18 -1.14
N LEU A 343 13.12 27.44 -2.10
CA LEU A 343 14.31 26.62 -1.85
C LEU A 343 15.60 27.40 -2.17
N PRO A 344 16.67 27.21 -1.40
CA PRO A 344 17.95 27.84 -1.70
C PRO A 344 18.52 27.30 -3.02
N GLU A 345 18.92 28.21 -3.91
CA GLU A 345 19.60 27.91 -5.19
C GLU A 345 20.80 26.97 -5.02
N SER A 346 21.15 26.19 -6.06
CA SER A 346 22.25 25.23 -5.98
C SER A 346 22.99 25.08 -7.32
N GLU A 347 24.18 25.69 -7.44
CA GLU A 347 25.00 25.59 -8.66
C GLU A 347 25.43 24.15 -8.99
N LEU A 348 25.58 23.30 -7.95
CA LEU A 348 25.91 21.87 -8.08
C LEU A 348 24.77 21.01 -8.64
N TYR A 349 23.55 21.55 -8.71
CA TYR A 349 22.38 20.88 -9.25
C TYR A 349 21.55 21.89 -10.05
N PRO A 350 21.83 22.06 -11.36
CA PRO A 350 21.04 22.94 -12.22
C PRO A 350 19.56 22.60 -12.06
N THR A 351 18.79 23.54 -11.51
CA THR A 351 17.36 23.31 -11.30
C THR A 351 16.71 23.07 -12.65
N GLY A 352 16.06 21.92 -12.81
CA GLY A 352 15.16 21.63 -13.93
C GLY A 352 13.92 22.52 -13.87
N GLN A 353 14.11 23.82 -14.08
CA GLN A 353 13.03 24.79 -14.28
C GLN A 353 12.45 24.65 -15.70
N ASP A 354 11.91 23.47 -16.00
CA ASP A 354 10.68 23.41 -16.78
C ASP A 354 9.61 24.10 -15.93
N GLY A 355 9.55 25.41 -16.06
CA GLY A 355 8.87 26.28 -15.12
C GLY A 355 7.39 25.93 -14.98
N ILE A 356 6.84 26.16 -13.79
CA ILE A 356 5.39 26.12 -13.52
C ILE A 356 4.74 27.37 -14.15
N ASN A 357 4.89 27.52 -15.47
CA ASN A 357 4.31 28.57 -16.29
C ASN A 357 2.85 28.22 -16.57
N ASP A 358 2.00 28.65 -15.63
CA ASP A 358 0.54 28.68 -15.77
C ASP A 358 0.12 29.57 -16.96
N THR A 359 0.15 28.98 -18.16
CA THR A 359 -0.31 29.58 -19.41
C THR A 359 -1.54 28.80 -19.86
N GLY A 360 -2.71 29.36 -19.53
CA GLY A 360 -3.97 28.62 -19.48
C GLY A 360 -4.39 27.97 -20.80
N TYR A 361 -4.30 26.64 -20.88
CA TYR A 361 -4.95 25.85 -21.91
C TYR A 361 -6.42 25.60 -21.58
N ASN A 362 -7.29 26.27 -22.34
CA ASN A 362 -8.74 26.12 -22.25
C ASN A 362 -9.18 24.79 -22.92
N GLY A 363 -8.89 23.67 -22.24
CA GLY A 363 -8.83 22.31 -22.76
C GLY A 363 -10.17 21.63 -23.11
N ASN A 364 -11.03 22.27 -23.89
CA ASN A 364 -12.17 21.60 -24.53
C ASN A 364 -11.70 20.73 -25.71
N SER A 365 -11.19 19.52 -25.42
CA SER A 365 -10.83 18.51 -26.43
C SER A 365 -11.13 17.09 -25.93
N PRO A 366 -11.57 16.13 -26.77
CA PRO A 366 -12.22 14.90 -26.29
C PRO A 366 -11.26 13.79 -25.81
N ASP A 367 -11.71 12.98 -24.85
CA ASP A 367 -10.91 11.93 -24.22
C ASP A 367 -10.39 10.86 -25.18
N SER A 368 -9.06 10.73 -25.28
CA SER A 368 -8.40 9.52 -25.79
C SER A 368 -8.08 8.56 -24.63
N ASP A 369 -9.12 7.89 -24.13
CA ASP A 369 -9.04 6.98 -22.98
C ASP A 369 -8.61 5.56 -23.45
N ASN A 370 -7.35 5.21 -23.20
CA ASN A 370 -6.81 3.87 -23.38
C ASN A 370 -6.81 3.13 -22.04
N SER A 371 -7.86 2.35 -21.78
CA SER A 371 -7.91 1.42 -20.65
C SER A 371 -7.16 0.14 -21.03
N SER A 372 -5.89 0.05 -20.65
CA SER A 372 -5.19 -1.24 -20.54
C SER A 372 -5.87 -2.12 -19.48
N LEU A 373 -5.50 -3.40 -19.46
CA LEU A 373 -5.91 -4.31 -18.41
C LEU A 373 -5.18 -3.95 -17.10
N GLU A 374 -5.70 -4.44 -15.99
CA GLU A 374 -5.05 -4.38 -14.69
C GLU A 374 -4.53 -5.80 -14.44
N GLU A 375 -3.24 -6.02 -14.72
CA GLU A 375 -2.45 -7.16 -14.24
C GLU A 375 -1.71 -6.67 -12.97
N ASP A 376 -1.75 -7.46 -11.89
CA ASP A 376 -1.30 -7.05 -10.54
C ASP A 376 0.08 -7.63 -10.21
N ASP A 377 1.14 -6.97 -10.68
CA ASP A 377 2.53 -7.26 -10.28
C ASP A 377 2.75 -6.93 -8.78
N ASP A 378 2.72 -7.93 -7.91
CA ASP A 378 2.91 -7.76 -6.45
C ASP A 378 4.31 -8.12 -5.95
N ILE A 379 5.33 -7.44 -6.48
CA ILE A 379 6.56 -7.14 -5.74
C ILE A 379 6.71 -5.63 -5.76
N ASP A 380 6.46 -4.98 -4.63
CA ASP A 380 7.11 -3.69 -4.35
C ASP A 380 7.05 -3.23 -2.89
N SER A 381 8.17 -2.67 -2.45
CA SER A 381 8.25 -1.80 -1.27
C SER A 381 7.72 -0.40 -1.63
N ASP A 382 7.48 0.46 -0.64
CA ASP A 382 6.65 1.67 -0.73
C ASP A 382 7.17 2.83 -1.64
N ASP A 383 8.05 2.54 -2.60
CA ASP A 383 9.00 3.49 -3.22
C ASP A 383 8.95 3.58 -4.76
N GLU A 384 8.46 2.53 -5.44
CA GLU A 384 8.76 2.27 -6.86
C GLU A 384 7.72 2.88 -7.83
N ARG A 385 7.62 4.22 -7.79
CA ARG A 385 6.89 4.97 -8.84
C ARG A 385 7.49 6.34 -9.21
N PHE A 386 8.78 6.51 -9.02
CA PHE A 386 9.53 7.60 -9.64
C PHE A 386 10.83 7.09 -10.27
N LYS A 387 10.69 6.49 -11.46
CA LYS A 387 11.79 6.53 -12.44
C LYS A 387 11.95 7.98 -12.88
N THR A 388 13.08 8.60 -12.56
CA THR A 388 13.62 9.64 -13.43
C THR A 388 13.96 8.98 -14.76
N GLU A 389 13.41 9.47 -15.87
CA GLU A 389 13.63 8.92 -17.21
C GLU A 389 15.03 9.33 -17.71
N ASP A 390 16.04 8.66 -17.16
CA ASP A 390 17.43 8.77 -17.58
C ASP A 390 17.61 7.94 -18.87
N HIS A 391 17.33 8.58 -20.00
CA HIS A 391 17.34 7.96 -21.33
C HIS A 391 18.78 7.79 -21.86
N SER A 392 19.52 6.86 -21.27
CA SER A 392 20.73 6.31 -21.89
C SER A 392 20.36 5.34 -23.02
N GLU A 393 20.00 5.87 -24.20
CA GLU A 393 20.12 5.11 -25.44
C GLU A 393 21.62 4.81 -25.70
N GLU A 394 21.92 3.68 -26.31
CA GLU A 394 23.30 3.25 -26.57
C GLU A 394 23.96 4.14 -27.62
N ALA A 395 24.77 5.10 -27.16
CA ALA A 395 25.62 5.94 -27.99
C ALA A 395 27.10 5.68 -27.64
N GLU A 396 27.89 5.26 -28.63
CA GLU A 396 29.33 5.07 -28.49
C GLU A 396 30.07 6.43 -28.40
N ASP A 397 31.06 6.51 -27.50
CA ASP A 397 32.14 7.50 -27.40
C ASP A 397 31.87 8.96 -27.88
N ASP A 398 31.47 9.83 -26.94
CA ASP A 398 32.26 11.06 -26.71
C ASP A 398 32.24 11.47 -25.23
N ALA A 399 33.39 11.88 -24.70
CA ALA A 399 33.64 12.01 -23.27
C ALA A 399 33.60 13.47 -22.80
N SER A 400 32.42 14.09 -22.80
CA SER A 400 32.22 15.37 -22.11
C SER A 400 32.13 15.15 -20.60
N GLU A 401 33.13 15.62 -19.85
CA GLU A 401 33.22 15.43 -18.40
C GLU A 401 31.99 15.97 -17.65
N ALA A 402 31.15 15.07 -17.13
CA ALA A 402 30.29 15.42 -16.01
C ALA A 402 31.19 15.70 -14.79
N PRO A 403 31.01 16.83 -14.07
CA PRO A 403 31.90 17.17 -12.96
C PRO A 403 31.84 16.10 -11.87
N GLU A 404 33.00 15.62 -11.41
CA GLU A 404 33.06 14.59 -10.37
C GLU A 404 32.22 14.99 -9.14
N PRO A 405 31.43 14.07 -8.56
CA PRO A 405 30.66 14.36 -7.36
C PRO A 405 31.61 14.79 -6.24
N TYR A 406 31.34 15.92 -5.61
CA TYR A 406 32.23 16.59 -4.66
C TYR A 406 32.58 15.70 -3.45
N LYS A 407 33.70 14.97 -3.57
CA LYS A 407 34.29 14.15 -2.52
C LYS A 407 34.96 15.08 -1.51
N ARG A 408 34.49 15.05 -0.26
CA ARG A 408 35.13 15.75 0.86
C ARG A 408 36.57 15.31 1.00
N THR A 409 37.48 16.28 1.09
CA THR A 409 38.86 16.04 1.48
C THR A 409 38.95 15.67 2.97
N SER A 410 40.11 15.19 3.40
CA SER A 410 40.39 14.99 4.83
C SER A 410 40.32 16.28 5.64
N GLU A 411 40.59 17.43 5.01
CA GLU A 411 40.52 18.75 5.66
C GLU A 411 39.06 19.21 5.83
N ASP A 412 38.20 19.01 4.82
CA ASP A 412 36.75 19.25 4.93
C ASP A 412 36.10 18.40 6.05
N LEU A 413 36.66 17.22 6.30
CA LEU A 413 36.20 16.34 7.39
C LEU A 413 36.64 16.81 8.78
N ARG A 414 37.69 17.64 8.94
CA ARG A 414 38.11 18.14 10.27
C ARG A 414 37.06 18.96 10.97
N MET A 415 36.08 19.55 10.25
CA MET A 415 34.95 20.22 10.92
C MET A 415 34.22 19.29 11.91
N TYR A 416 34.31 17.97 11.71
CA TYR A 416 33.70 16.97 12.57
C TYR A 416 34.54 16.61 13.82
N ASP A 417 35.80 17.07 13.95
CA ASP A 417 36.63 16.89 15.17
C ASP A 417 35.85 17.28 16.44
N SER A 418 35.12 18.40 16.35
CA SER A 418 34.28 18.97 17.42
C SER A 418 33.15 18.04 17.90
N PHE A 419 32.73 17.04 17.13
CA PHE A 419 31.69 16.09 17.49
C PHE A 419 32.21 14.82 18.17
N PHE A 420 33.49 14.75 18.55
CA PHE A 420 34.08 13.64 19.33
C PHE A 420 34.68 14.09 20.67
N PRO A 421 33.92 14.81 21.52
CA PRO A 421 34.40 15.27 22.83
C PRO A 421 34.88 14.12 23.73
N GLU A 422 34.33 12.90 23.59
CA GLU A 422 34.78 11.71 24.32
C GLU A 422 36.20 11.24 23.96
N LEU A 423 36.78 11.75 22.86
CA LEU A 423 38.19 11.51 22.51
C LEU A 423 39.11 12.65 22.99
N PHE A 424 38.60 13.88 23.00
CA PHE A 424 39.41 15.11 23.07
C PHE A 424 39.16 16.01 24.30
N GLU A 425 37.98 16.01 24.93
CA GLU A 425 37.71 16.79 26.17
C GLU A 425 38.25 16.11 27.44
N ILE A 426 38.52 14.80 27.37
CA ILE A 426 39.01 14.01 28.51
C ILE A 426 40.49 13.74 28.29
N GLU A 427 41.33 14.48 29.02
CA GLU A 427 42.77 14.26 29.09
C GLU A 427 43.11 13.42 30.34
N PRO A 428 44.13 12.55 30.28
CA PRO A 428 44.59 11.83 31.46
C PRO A 428 45.31 12.80 32.39
N GLN A 429 45.13 12.63 33.70
CA GLN A 429 45.94 13.30 34.69
C GLN A 429 47.36 12.75 34.63
N GLU A 430 48.36 13.64 34.48
CA GLU A 430 49.76 13.26 34.62
C GLU A 430 50.06 13.03 36.11
N ASP A 431 50.64 11.87 36.44
CA ASP A 431 51.11 11.60 37.79
C ASP A 431 52.42 12.37 38.03
N ASP A 432 52.40 13.35 38.93
CA ASP A 432 53.60 14.05 39.40
C ASP A 432 54.49 13.06 40.19
N ASP A 433 55.43 12.43 39.47
CA ASP A 433 56.43 11.49 39.98
C ASP A 433 57.46 12.18 40.90
N GLU A 434 57.03 12.64 42.10
CA GLU A 434 57.91 13.26 43.09
C GLU A 434 58.88 12.20 43.67
N PRO A 435 60.21 12.30 43.46
CA PRO A 435 61.12 11.19 43.75
C PRO A 435 61.34 10.95 45.24
N SER A 436 60.60 9.98 45.80
CA SER A 436 60.76 9.31 47.10
C SER A 436 61.69 10.03 48.12
N ALA A 437 61.11 10.89 48.96
CA ALA A 437 61.85 11.53 50.05
C ALA A 437 62.55 10.49 50.95
N SER A 438 63.85 10.64 51.13
CA SER A 438 64.67 9.67 51.87
C SER A 438 64.49 9.79 53.39
N ILE A 439 64.43 8.64 54.07
CA ILE A 439 64.19 8.57 55.52
C ILE A 439 65.34 9.22 56.28
N TYR A 440 65.04 10.27 57.07
CA TYR A 440 65.96 10.85 58.03
C TYR A 440 65.33 10.96 59.41
N ILE A 441 65.99 10.39 60.42
CA ILE A 441 65.52 10.37 61.82
C ILE A 441 66.48 11.19 62.70
N PRO A 442 65.98 12.27 63.33
CA PRO A 442 66.61 12.84 64.51
C PRO A 442 65.65 12.86 65.72
N THR A 443 65.98 12.01 66.68
CA THR A 443 65.63 12.03 68.11
C THR A 443 65.12 13.36 68.72
N GLY A 444 63.91 13.34 69.28
CA GLY A 444 63.72 13.49 70.75
C GLY A 444 63.36 14.85 71.37
N ASN A 445 62.23 14.82 72.11
CA ASN A 445 61.90 15.53 73.37
C ASN A 445 61.37 16.99 73.40
N VAL A 446 60.16 17.12 74.01
CA VAL A 446 59.48 18.28 74.67
C VAL A 446 59.37 19.62 73.89
N ASP A 447 58.23 20.34 73.87
CA ASP A 447 57.22 20.47 74.94
C ASP A 447 55.77 20.83 74.48
N SER A 448 54.78 20.31 75.20
CA SER A 448 53.51 20.91 75.67
C SER A 448 52.72 22.03 74.94
N PHE A 449 51.45 21.72 74.58
CA PHE A 449 50.22 22.56 74.48
C PHE A 449 50.11 23.76 73.48
N GLY A 450 48.93 23.91 72.81
CA GLY A 450 48.54 25.19 72.16
C GLY A 450 47.47 25.17 71.03
N ASN A 451 46.21 24.83 71.32
CA ASN A 451 45.10 24.67 70.35
C ASN A 451 44.76 25.86 69.39
N VAL A 452 44.65 25.54 68.08
CA VAL A 452 43.46 25.76 67.19
C VAL A 452 43.18 27.14 66.50
N THR A 453 42.72 27.02 65.23
CA THR A 453 42.00 27.95 64.31
C THR A 453 42.71 29.06 63.51
N ALA A 454 42.84 28.76 62.21
CA ALA A 454 42.25 29.49 61.07
C ALA A 454 42.94 30.73 60.48
N ASP A 455 42.68 30.95 59.19
CA ASP A 455 43.53 31.72 58.26
C ASP A 455 42.92 33.07 57.80
N SER A 456 43.63 33.76 56.91
CA SER A 456 43.75 35.22 56.86
C SER A 456 43.21 35.92 55.59
N GLU A 457 43.18 37.26 55.61
CA GLU A 457 42.46 38.10 54.64
C GLU A 457 43.32 38.79 53.56
N SER A 458 42.93 38.62 52.29
CA SER A 458 42.70 39.72 51.32
C SER A 458 43.83 40.61 50.70
N ARG A 459 43.61 40.93 49.40
CA ARG A 459 43.72 42.25 48.73
C ARG A 459 45.08 42.89 48.32
N GLN A 460 44.99 43.55 47.14
CA GLN A 460 45.85 44.64 46.60
C GLN A 460 47.31 44.31 46.22
N ALA A 461 48.05 45.08 45.39
CA ALA A 461 47.73 45.87 44.18
C ALA A 461 49.03 46.38 43.48
N ASN A 462 48.93 46.79 42.21
CA ASN A 462 49.77 47.78 41.48
C ASN A 462 51.21 47.47 40.95
N LEU A 463 51.47 48.09 39.78
CA LEU A 463 52.73 48.71 39.26
C LEU A 463 53.93 47.89 38.66
N ARG A 464 53.99 47.94 37.31
CA ARG A 464 55.12 48.33 36.41
C ARG A 464 56.59 47.87 36.69
N MET A 465 57.12 47.05 35.76
CA MET A 465 58.13 47.37 34.70
C MET A 465 59.39 48.20 35.04
N PRO A 466 60.61 47.91 34.50
CA PRO A 466 60.81 48.00 33.02
C PRO A 466 61.98 47.25 32.30
N THR A 467 61.80 47.06 30.97
CA THR A 467 62.84 47.03 29.88
C THR A 467 63.89 45.90 29.87
N ALA A 468 64.53 45.52 28.75
CA ALA A 468 64.62 45.99 27.35
C ALA A 468 64.85 44.75 26.42
N THR A 469 64.86 44.71 25.08
CA THR A 469 64.55 45.53 23.86
C THR A 469 64.57 44.51 22.67
N SER A 470 64.16 44.71 21.41
CA SER A 470 63.64 45.80 20.53
C SER A 470 62.93 45.07 19.34
N TYR A 471 62.46 45.61 18.19
CA TYR A 471 62.70 46.85 17.43
C TYR A 471 61.43 47.37 16.69
N THR A 472 61.60 48.57 16.15
CA THR A 472 60.85 49.39 15.17
C THR A 472 60.28 48.71 13.90
N SER A 473 59.30 49.27 13.15
CA SER A 473 58.25 50.34 13.28
C SER A 473 57.52 50.42 11.91
N SER A 474 56.43 51.16 11.59
CA SER A 474 55.50 52.14 12.21
C SER A 474 54.11 51.97 11.49
N LYS A 475 53.08 52.84 11.40
CA LYS A 475 52.82 54.27 11.69
C LYS A 475 51.30 54.49 11.97
N SER A 476 50.67 55.64 11.64
CA SER A 476 49.27 55.94 12.06
C SER A 476 48.54 57.08 11.26
N SER A 477 47.25 57.31 11.60
CA SER A 477 46.29 58.38 11.16
C SER A 477 45.62 58.21 9.78
N GLY A 478 44.41 58.76 9.50
CA GLY A 478 43.38 59.36 10.38
C GLY A 478 42.44 60.40 9.71
N TYR A 479 41.12 60.30 9.95
CA TYR A 479 40.02 61.31 9.77
C TYR A 479 39.82 62.01 8.39
N SER A 480 38.60 61.91 7.80
CA SER A 480 37.65 63.03 7.55
C SER A 480 36.45 62.61 6.67
N SER A 481 35.49 63.52 6.43
CA SER A 481 34.23 63.37 5.69
C SER A 481 34.17 64.27 4.44
N LEU A 482 33.37 63.93 3.41
CA LEU A 482 32.30 64.80 2.85
C LEU A 482 31.54 64.22 1.62
N HIS A 483 30.21 64.21 1.74
CA HIS A 483 29.11 64.50 0.78
C HIS A 483 29.26 64.59 -0.77
N TYR A 484 28.13 64.23 -1.42
CA TYR A 484 27.69 64.51 -2.82
C TYR A 484 28.48 63.79 -3.94
N ASP A 485 27.92 63.51 -5.13
CA ASP A 485 26.64 63.96 -5.72
C ASP A 485 25.94 62.87 -6.56
N ALA A 486 24.69 63.12 -6.99
CA ALA A 486 23.99 62.32 -8.01
C ALA A 486 24.23 62.89 -9.43
N PRO A 487 23.82 62.16 -10.49
CA PRO A 487 22.74 62.74 -11.29
C PRO A 487 21.69 61.75 -11.81
N ASP A 488 20.56 62.33 -12.23
CA ASP A 488 19.35 61.71 -12.74
C ASP A 488 19.32 61.55 -14.29
N TYR A 489 18.23 60.92 -14.76
CA TYR A 489 17.40 61.33 -15.92
C TYR A 489 17.56 60.68 -17.32
N GLU A 490 16.42 60.10 -17.77
CA GLU A 490 15.91 59.99 -19.16
C GLU A 490 16.72 59.26 -20.27
N SER A 491 16.16 58.92 -21.44
CA SER A 491 14.82 58.44 -21.86
C SER A 491 14.86 58.11 -23.36
N TYR A 492 13.85 57.36 -23.87
CA TYR A 492 13.69 56.93 -25.28
C TYR A 492 14.80 56.00 -25.82
N GLY A 493 14.58 55.21 -26.87
CA GLY A 493 13.34 55.01 -27.64
C GLY A 493 13.47 53.83 -28.61
N ALA A 494 12.35 53.41 -29.19
CA ALA A 494 12.30 52.25 -30.10
C ALA A 494 12.94 52.54 -31.47
N ASN A 495 13.48 51.50 -32.13
CA ASN A 495 12.92 50.93 -33.37
C ASN A 495 13.79 49.79 -33.95
N ARG A 496 13.12 48.72 -34.41
CA ARG A 496 13.49 47.91 -35.59
C ARG A 496 14.83 47.13 -35.53
N CYS A 497 15.13 46.24 -36.49
CA CYS A 497 14.31 45.28 -37.26
C CYS A 497 15.31 44.48 -38.10
N ASP A 498 15.27 43.15 -38.05
CA ASP A 498 15.81 42.35 -39.15
C ASP A 498 15.03 41.05 -39.31
N SER A 499 14.95 40.56 -40.55
CA SER A 499 14.15 39.40 -40.91
C SER A 499 15.00 38.26 -41.47
N ALA A 500 14.89 37.07 -40.87
CA ALA A 500 15.31 35.82 -41.47
C ALA A 500 14.08 34.92 -41.67
N THR A 501 14.01 34.21 -42.80
CA THR A 501 12.83 33.39 -43.19
C THR A 501 13.28 32.06 -43.79
N ALA A 502 12.39 31.05 -43.74
CA ALA A 502 12.54 29.68 -44.25
C ALA A 502 13.41 28.74 -43.37
N ILE A 503 13.28 27.40 -43.40
CA ILE A 503 12.49 26.48 -44.26
C ILE A 503 11.75 25.45 -43.36
N ASN A 504 10.58 24.94 -43.76
CA ASN A 504 9.92 23.81 -43.08
C ASN A 504 10.37 22.44 -43.63
N LEU A 505 11.07 21.67 -42.80
CA LEU A 505 11.59 20.32 -43.12
C LEU A 505 10.51 19.23 -42.98
N LYS A 506 9.59 19.12 -43.96
CA LYS A 506 8.84 17.87 -44.19
C LYS A 506 8.16 17.67 -45.56
N THR A 507 7.98 18.69 -46.40
CA THR A 507 7.18 18.54 -47.65
C THR A 507 7.75 19.19 -48.93
N GLY A 508 8.78 20.04 -48.86
CA GLY A 508 9.61 20.38 -50.02
C GLY A 508 8.91 21.03 -51.24
N THR A 509 8.00 21.99 -51.04
CA THR A 509 7.46 22.81 -52.16
C THR A 509 7.11 24.23 -51.71
N SER A 510 7.13 25.20 -52.63
CA SER A 510 6.75 26.59 -52.39
C SER A 510 6.07 27.20 -53.62
N VAL A 511 5.32 28.30 -53.44
CA VAL A 511 5.24 29.50 -54.31
C VAL A 511 4.08 30.41 -53.82
N PHE A 512 4.22 31.72 -54.01
CA PHE A 512 3.28 32.77 -53.60
C PHE A 512 2.13 32.97 -54.61
N SER A 513 1.05 33.64 -54.17
CA SER A 513 0.71 34.97 -54.72
C SER A 513 -0.12 35.78 -53.72
N LEU A 514 -0.13 37.11 -53.89
CA LEU A 514 -0.95 38.06 -53.14
C LEU A 514 -2.23 38.41 -53.89
N ASP A 515 -3.22 38.98 -53.19
CA ASP A 515 -3.76 40.32 -53.51
C ASP A 515 -4.66 40.88 -52.39
N GLY A 516 -4.83 42.20 -52.36
CA GLY A 516 -5.82 42.94 -51.56
C GLY A 516 -6.68 43.85 -52.47
N PRO A 517 -7.18 45.02 -52.03
CA PRO A 517 -7.19 45.60 -50.68
C PRO A 517 -8.54 46.34 -50.33
N LEU A 518 -8.51 47.22 -49.32
CA LEU A 518 -9.40 48.40 -49.09
C LEU A 518 -10.91 48.26 -48.71
N SER A 519 -11.19 48.60 -47.45
CA SER A 519 -12.22 49.56 -46.93
C SER A 519 -13.55 49.84 -47.68
N GLN A 520 -14.70 49.83 -46.95
CA GLN A 520 -15.42 51.07 -46.50
C GLN A 520 -16.80 50.83 -45.81
N SER A 521 -16.96 51.40 -44.61
CA SER A 521 -18.13 52.13 -44.05
C SER A 521 -19.61 51.62 -44.09
N ASN A 522 -20.32 51.92 -42.99
CA ASN A 522 -21.75 52.35 -42.91
C ASN A 522 -22.89 51.37 -43.29
N LYS A 523 -23.64 50.88 -42.28
CA LYS A 523 -25.01 51.38 -41.95
C LYS A 523 -25.72 50.64 -40.80
N ALA A 524 -26.52 51.41 -40.07
CA ALA A 524 -27.76 51.00 -39.38
C ALA A 524 -28.89 51.95 -39.91
N PRO A 525 -30.15 51.99 -39.41
CA PRO A 525 -30.83 51.16 -38.41
C PRO A 525 -32.29 50.73 -38.79
N THR A 526 -33.05 50.15 -37.83
CA THR A 526 -34.54 49.99 -37.81
C THR A 526 -35.17 49.07 -38.89
N SER A 527 -36.35 48.45 -38.76
CA SER A 527 -37.45 48.38 -37.75
C SER A 527 -38.00 46.91 -37.69
N ALA A 528 -39.14 46.47 -37.12
CA ALA A 528 -40.35 47.08 -36.54
C ALA A 528 -41.10 46.12 -35.55
N LYS A 529 -42.27 46.57 -35.07
CA LYS A 529 -43.44 45.85 -34.49
C LYS A 529 -44.71 46.61 -35.00
N PRO A 530 -46.00 46.45 -34.57
CA PRO A 530 -46.61 45.63 -33.49
C PRO A 530 -48.03 45.04 -33.79
N LYS A 531 -48.78 44.67 -32.72
CA LYS A 531 -50.25 44.45 -32.58
C LYS A 531 -50.80 43.05 -32.91
N GLN A 532 -51.77 42.46 -32.19
CA GLN A 532 -52.41 42.68 -30.85
C GLN A 532 -52.99 41.30 -30.36
N LEU A 533 -53.97 41.03 -29.47
CA LEU A 533 -55.05 41.79 -28.79
C LEU A 533 -55.58 41.06 -27.50
N ILE A 534 -55.75 41.79 -26.38
CA ILE A 534 -56.76 41.65 -25.26
C ILE A 534 -56.93 40.35 -24.42
N GLN A 535 -56.59 40.47 -23.11
CA GLN A 535 -57.35 40.20 -21.84
C GLN A 535 -58.03 38.81 -21.56
N LYS A 536 -58.29 38.35 -20.31
CA LYS A 536 -58.65 39.05 -19.05
C LYS A 536 -58.16 38.39 -17.72
N SER A 537 -57.68 39.27 -16.82
CA SER A 537 -57.99 39.44 -15.37
C SER A 537 -57.82 38.33 -14.30
N SER A 538 -57.00 38.64 -13.27
CA SER A 538 -57.27 38.62 -11.80
C SER A 538 -57.67 37.34 -11.03
N SER A 539 -57.28 37.10 -9.77
CA SER A 539 -56.27 37.74 -8.87
C SER A 539 -56.09 36.95 -7.55
N SER A 540 -55.07 37.35 -6.76
CA SER A 540 -55.09 37.41 -5.27
C SER A 540 -55.30 36.15 -4.39
N SER A 541 -54.18 35.67 -3.83
CA SER A 541 -53.91 35.51 -2.38
C SER A 541 -54.64 34.49 -1.47
N SER A 542 -53.79 33.69 -0.80
CA SER A 542 -53.74 33.45 0.67
C SER A 542 -54.75 32.54 1.42
N SER A 543 -54.17 31.50 2.04
CA SER A 543 -54.31 31.16 3.48
C SER A 543 -55.43 30.29 4.06
N LEU A 544 -54.99 29.39 4.97
CA LEU A 544 -55.64 28.94 6.22
C LEU A 544 -56.96 28.11 6.20
N ARG A 545 -56.84 26.80 6.46
CA ARG A 545 -57.31 26.06 7.68
C ARG A 545 -57.10 24.54 7.46
N LYS A 546 -56.60 23.69 8.36
CA LYS A 546 -56.73 23.46 9.83
C LYS A 546 -58.05 22.78 10.31
N ALA A 547 -58.01 21.44 10.27
CA ALA A 547 -58.23 20.51 11.38
C ALA A 547 -59.64 20.03 11.81
N LYS A 548 -59.61 18.91 12.56
CA LYS A 548 -60.68 18.14 13.26
C LYS A 548 -61.49 17.16 12.39
N GLY A 549 -61.76 15.92 12.80
CA GLY A 549 -61.17 15.13 13.91
C GLY A 549 -62.07 14.03 14.50
N ASN A 550 -61.50 13.27 15.46
CA ASN A 550 -62.13 12.40 16.48
C ASN A 550 -62.70 10.99 16.13
N LYS A 551 -62.17 10.02 16.91
CA LYS A 551 -62.80 8.80 17.50
C LYS A 551 -63.30 7.68 16.54
N LYS A 552 -62.84 6.41 16.60
CA LYS A 552 -62.57 5.43 17.71
C LYS A 552 -63.84 4.79 18.28
N ILE A 553 -64.02 3.46 18.10
CA ILE A 553 -64.54 2.46 19.10
C ILE A 553 -64.84 1.04 18.49
N THR A 554 -64.03 0.03 18.85
CA THR A 554 -64.36 -1.42 19.05
C THR A 554 -64.77 -2.33 17.83
N LYS A 555 -64.75 -3.70 17.88
CA LYS A 555 -64.51 -4.65 19.00
C LYS A 555 -63.96 -6.05 18.62
N ASP A 556 -63.22 -6.64 19.57
CA ASP A 556 -62.80 -8.04 19.85
C ASP A 556 -63.26 -9.26 18.99
N LYS A 557 -62.29 -10.14 18.67
CA LYS A 557 -62.03 -11.49 19.29
C LYS A 557 -60.74 -12.11 18.66
N LYS A 558 -59.66 -12.45 19.39
CA LYS A 558 -59.42 -13.64 20.27
C LYS A 558 -59.58 -14.99 19.53
N LYS A 559 -58.66 -15.97 19.61
CA LYS A 559 -57.86 -16.39 20.80
C LYS A 559 -56.67 -17.35 20.46
N LYS A 560 -55.49 -17.15 21.11
CA LYS A 560 -54.50 -18.15 21.62
C LYS A 560 -53.74 -19.15 20.69
N SER A 561 -52.60 -19.79 21.08
CA SER A 561 -51.41 -19.41 21.91
C SER A 561 -50.43 -20.57 22.17
N SER A 562 -49.10 -20.33 22.08
CA SER A 562 -48.04 -20.78 23.03
C SER A 562 -46.67 -20.21 22.60
N SER A 563 -45.76 -19.55 23.36
CA SER A 563 -45.34 -19.55 24.80
C SER A 563 -44.21 -20.57 25.12
N SER A 564 -43.11 -20.25 25.85
CA SER A 564 -42.73 -19.00 26.58
C SER A 564 -41.32 -19.05 27.24
N LEU A 565 -40.98 -17.94 27.95
CA LEU A 565 -39.92 -17.65 28.98
C LEU A 565 -38.71 -16.84 28.42
N SER A 566 -37.96 -16.00 29.15
CA SER A 566 -38.06 -15.32 30.50
C SER A 566 -37.00 -14.18 30.53
N SER A 567 -37.07 -12.97 31.14
CA SER A 567 -37.66 -12.38 32.38
C SER A 567 -36.85 -12.65 33.67
N ALA A 568 -36.50 -11.69 34.56
CA ALA A 568 -36.63 -10.20 34.63
C ALA A 568 -35.41 -9.63 35.44
N ALA A 569 -35.32 -8.59 36.31
CA ALA A 569 -36.14 -7.48 36.89
C ALA A 569 -35.16 -6.58 37.75
N SER A 570 -35.46 -5.38 38.31
CA SER A 570 -36.32 -4.23 37.95
C SER A 570 -36.20 -3.06 38.99
N ALA A 571 -36.18 -1.78 38.55
CA ALA A 571 -36.26 -0.52 39.35
C ALA A 571 -35.05 -0.13 40.25
N GLY A 572 -34.83 1.13 40.66
CA GLY A 572 -35.40 2.43 40.23
C GLY A 572 -35.92 3.36 41.36
N LEU A 573 -35.36 4.56 41.53
CA LEU A 573 -35.86 5.64 42.42
C LEU A 573 -35.43 7.08 41.94
N ARG A 574 -35.77 8.15 42.69
CA ARG A 574 -35.84 9.56 42.20
C ARG A 574 -35.23 10.64 43.11
N MET A 575 -34.73 11.72 42.47
CA MET A 575 -34.82 13.18 42.77
C MET A 575 -34.43 13.76 44.14
N ASN A 576 -33.52 14.75 44.11
CA ASN A 576 -33.53 16.13 44.69
C ASN A 576 -32.07 16.62 44.77
N GLU A 577 -31.61 17.79 44.28
CA GLU A 577 -32.01 19.22 44.36
C GLU A 577 -31.31 20.02 45.49
N MET A 578 -30.87 21.25 45.15
CA MET A 578 -30.25 22.31 45.99
C MET A 578 -28.82 22.04 46.55
N GLU A 579 -27.95 23.04 46.83
CA GLU A 579 -27.64 24.36 46.20
C GLU A 579 -26.41 24.98 46.93
N ALA A 580 -25.53 25.73 46.22
CA ALA A 580 -24.64 26.81 46.75
C ALA A 580 -23.61 26.49 47.90
N GLU A 581 -22.54 27.25 48.21
CA GLU A 581 -21.71 28.24 47.50
C GLU A 581 -20.33 28.45 48.19
N TYR A 582 -19.36 29.01 47.45
CA TYR A 582 -18.18 29.82 47.87
C TYR A 582 -17.08 29.39 48.90
N CYS A 583 -15.86 29.26 48.33
CA CYS A 583 -14.56 29.85 48.76
C CYS A 583 -13.57 29.22 49.78
N ASN A 584 -12.33 29.08 49.27
CA ASN A 584 -11.02 29.43 49.85
C ASN A 584 -10.28 28.53 50.87
N ALA A 585 -9.32 27.79 50.32
CA ALA A 585 -7.86 28.03 50.48
C ALA A 585 -6.99 27.22 51.48
N LEU A 586 -5.77 26.96 51.00
CA LEU A 586 -4.52 26.56 51.66
C LEU A 586 -4.29 25.08 52.07
N CYS A 587 -3.07 24.67 51.73
CA CYS A 587 -2.45 23.35 51.78
C CYS A 587 -2.26 22.75 53.18
N ILE A 588 -2.10 21.41 53.28
CA ILE A 588 -0.88 20.71 53.81
C ILE A 588 -1.06 19.16 53.87
N THR A 589 -0.04 18.43 53.39
CA THR A 589 0.33 16.98 53.54
C THR A 589 -0.73 15.86 53.68
N PRO A 590 -0.55 14.71 52.99
CA PRO A 590 -1.26 13.47 53.30
C PRO A 590 -0.59 12.67 54.44
N PHE A 591 -1.39 11.92 55.22
CA PHE A 591 -0.93 10.81 56.08
C PHE A 591 -1.87 9.59 55.91
N PRO A 592 -1.41 8.35 56.16
CA PRO A 592 -2.02 7.16 55.58
C PRO A 592 -3.01 6.42 56.49
N SER A 593 -3.89 5.63 55.89
CA SER A 593 -4.74 4.64 56.57
C SER A 593 -4.42 3.23 56.07
N SER A 594 -3.88 2.39 56.94
CA SER A 594 -3.50 1.00 56.63
C SER A 594 -4.62 -0.01 56.90
N SER A 595 -4.80 -0.97 56.02
CA SER A 595 -5.42 -2.27 56.34
C SER A 595 -4.74 -3.37 55.52
N LYS A 596 -3.95 -4.23 56.18
CA LYS A 596 -3.43 -5.46 55.59
C LYS A 596 -4.44 -6.58 55.81
N GLU A 597 -4.74 -7.33 54.76
CA GLU A 597 -4.85 -8.78 54.85
C GLU A 597 -3.83 -9.40 53.88
N LEU A 598 -3.38 -10.61 54.19
CA LEU A 598 -2.25 -11.28 53.55
C LEU A 598 -2.73 -12.61 52.97
N ASP A 599 -2.63 -12.75 51.65
CA ASP A 599 -2.53 -14.06 51.01
C ASP A 599 -1.16 -14.15 50.32
N LEU A 600 -0.51 -15.30 50.49
CA LEU A 600 0.88 -15.55 50.13
C LEU A 600 0.93 -16.44 48.88
N ASP A 601 1.33 -15.87 47.74
CA ASP A 601 1.89 -16.58 46.58
C ASP A 601 2.36 -15.55 45.52
N ARG A 602 3.47 -14.83 45.79
CA ARG A 602 4.07 -13.90 44.81
C ARG A 602 5.55 -13.60 45.03
N GLU A 603 6.41 -14.53 44.63
CA GLU A 603 7.83 -14.27 44.34
C GLU A 603 8.05 -14.39 42.82
N GLY A 604 8.88 -13.60 42.13
CA GLY A 604 9.62 -12.42 42.63
C GLY A 604 10.39 -11.71 41.51
N TYR A 605 9.72 -10.88 40.71
CA TYR A 605 10.38 -9.85 39.88
C TYR A 605 10.35 -8.52 40.65
N SER A 606 11.53 -8.01 41.02
CA SER A 606 11.67 -6.79 41.83
C SER A 606 11.21 -5.55 41.04
N SER A 607 10.45 -4.67 41.69
CA SER A 607 9.87 -3.46 41.09
C SER A 607 10.84 -2.27 41.12
N ASP A 608 12.04 -2.43 40.54
CA ASP A 608 13.07 -1.38 40.43
C ASP A 608 12.97 -0.62 39.08
N GLU A 609 11.78 -0.52 38.49
CA GLU A 609 11.57 0.07 37.16
C GLU A 609 11.17 1.56 37.17
N ASP A 610 10.65 2.10 38.29
CA ASP A 610 9.94 3.40 38.36
C ASP A 610 10.84 4.66 38.27
N ASP A 611 12.17 4.51 38.31
CA ASP A 611 13.11 5.56 38.72
C ASP A 611 13.34 6.71 37.71
N MET A 612 12.68 6.68 36.53
CA MET A 612 12.75 7.72 35.49
C MET A 612 11.45 7.98 34.71
N GLU A 613 10.54 7.02 34.57
CA GLU A 613 9.41 7.17 33.62
C GLU A 613 8.40 8.25 34.08
N GLN A 614 8.30 8.51 35.39
CA GLN A 614 7.36 9.47 35.98
C GLN A 614 7.68 10.95 35.68
N TYR A 615 8.89 11.29 35.20
CA TYR A 615 9.38 12.67 35.05
C TYR A 615 9.63 13.11 33.61
N LEU A 616 9.40 12.23 32.62
CA LEU A 616 10.02 12.37 31.30
C LEU A 616 9.36 13.36 30.33
N HIS A 617 8.29 14.07 30.72
CA HIS A 617 7.65 15.12 29.92
C HIS A 617 7.23 16.30 30.80
N SER A 618 7.35 17.52 30.29
CA SER A 618 7.01 18.76 31.01
C SER A 618 6.24 19.71 30.09
N PRO A 619 4.98 20.04 30.38
CA PRO A 619 4.18 20.98 29.59
C PRO A 619 4.79 22.40 29.51
N ILE A 620 5.62 22.79 30.50
CA ILE A 620 6.30 24.09 30.53
C ILE A 620 7.46 24.09 29.51
N VAL A 621 8.36 23.11 29.60
CA VAL A 621 9.48 22.96 28.66
C VAL A 621 8.96 22.75 27.24
N PHE A 622 7.87 22.00 27.07
CA PHE A 622 7.20 21.85 25.78
C PHE A 622 6.70 23.18 25.20
N GLN A 623 6.12 24.07 26.02
CA GLN A 623 5.69 25.41 25.56
C GLN A 623 6.88 26.30 25.14
N GLU A 624 7.97 26.28 25.91
CA GLU A 624 9.19 27.04 25.62
C GLU A 624 9.85 26.56 24.31
N VAL A 625 9.99 25.25 24.14
CA VAL A 625 10.52 24.60 22.93
C VAL A 625 9.62 24.84 21.71
N ALA A 626 8.30 24.75 21.87
CA ALA A 626 7.36 25.01 20.77
C ALA A 626 7.44 26.47 20.29
N GLY A 627 7.69 27.42 21.21
CA GLY A 627 7.91 28.82 20.87
C GLY A 627 9.15 29.06 19.99
N ALA A 628 10.15 28.18 20.08
CA ALA A 628 11.40 28.25 19.31
C ALA A 628 11.39 27.41 18.01
N THR A 629 10.37 26.56 17.81
CA THR A 629 10.26 25.63 16.68
C THR A 629 9.74 26.36 15.43
N LYS A 630 10.42 26.18 14.29
CA LYS A 630 10.11 26.86 13.01
C LYS A 630 9.35 25.94 12.06
N SER A 631 8.42 26.51 11.31
CA SER A 631 7.50 25.78 10.44
C SER A 631 7.26 26.54 9.13
N VAL A 632 6.84 25.84 8.06
CA VAL A 632 6.34 26.45 6.81
C VAL A 632 4.84 26.77 6.96
N ALA A 633 4.11 25.98 7.75
CA ALA A 633 2.74 26.26 8.15
C ALA A 633 2.69 27.02 9.48
N ARG A 634 1.95 28.13 9.55
CA ARG A 634 1.65 28.81 10.82
C ARG A 634 0.72 27.97 11.67
N PHE A 635 1.09 27.75 12.93
CA PHE A 635 0.22 27.13 13.92
C PHE A 635 -0.70 28.16 14.59
N GLU A 636 -1.91 27.71 14.93
CA GLU A 636 -2.92 28.47 15.68
C GLU A 636 -2.80 28.24 17.19
N LYS A 637 -2.36 27.02 17.57
CA LYS A 637 -2.38 26.50 18.94
C LYS A 637 -1.35 25.40 19.14
N LEU A 638 -1.08 25.05 20.40
CA LEU A 638 -0.48 23.75 20.74
C LEU A 638 -1.58 22.68 20.76
N ALA A 639 -1.28 21.48 20.25
CA ALA A 639 -2.18 20.34 20.38
C ALA A 639 -2.19 19.84 21.83
N TYR A 640 -3.37 19.51 22.38
CA TYR A 640 -3.47 19.06 23.77
C TYR A 640 -2.72 17.74 24.05
N PRO A 641 -2.79 16.69 23.20
CA PRO A 641 -2.11 15.43 23.46
C PRO A 641 -0.59 15.59 23.60
N ASP A 642 0.03 16.38 22.71
CA ASP A 642 1.48 16.61 22.72
C ASP A 642 1.90 17.50 23.90
N LEU A 643 1.08 18.51 24.24
CA LEU A 643 1.32 19.35 25.42
C LEU A 643 1.32 18.55 26.72
N VAL A 644 0.45 17.54 26.87
CA VAL A 644 0.40 16.69 28.08
C VAL A 644 1.26 15.42 27.99
N GLY A 645 1.97 15.19 26.88
CA GLY A 645 2.85 14.02 26.72
C GLY A 645 2.10 12.70 26.53
N GLY A 646 0.92 12.73 25.91
CA GLY A 646 0.02 11.58 25.79
C GLY A 646 0.66 10.37 25.08
N LYS A 647 0.90 9.29 25.83
CA LYS A 647 1.29 7.97 25.33
C LYS A 647 0.07 7.12 24.94
N SER A 648 0.29 5.89 24.46
CA SER A 648 -0.76 4.86 24.44
C SER A 648 -1.10 4.36 25.86
N GLY A 649 -2.29 3.79 26.04
CA GLY A 649 -2.66 3.14 27.31
C GLY A 649 -1.85 1.87 27.60
N SER A 650 -1.83 1.45 28.88
CA SER A 650 -1.09 0.26 29.34
C SER A 650 -1.74 -1.10 28.98
N ASN A 651 -3.01 -1.08 28.61
CA ASN A 651 -3.76 -2.30 28.24
C ASN A 651 -3.47 -2.71 26.79
N LEU A 652 -3.41 -4.02 26.54
CA LEU A 652 -3.29 -4.57 25.18
C LEU A 652 -4.62 -4.41 24.41
N GLU A 653 -4.54 -3.91 23.18
CA GLU A 653 -5.70 -3.70 22.29
C GLU A 653 -5.65 -4.67 21.10
N GLY A 654 -6.50 -5.71 21.09
CA GLY A 654 -6.56 -6.69 20.00
C GLY A 654 -6.79 -6.07 18.61
N LEU A 655 -6.26 -6.72 17.57
CA LEU A 655 -6.42 -6.31 16.18
C LEU A 655 -7.90 -6.27 15.75
N TYR A 656 -8.24 -5.36 14.84
CA TYR A 656 -9.63 -5.19 14.38
C TYR A 656 -10.06 -6.33 13.44
N HIS A 657 -10.94 -7.20 13.91
CA HIS A 657 -11.61 -8.17 13.05
C HIS A 657 -12.59 -7.44 12.10
N ARG A 658 -12.15 -7.25 10.86
CA ARG A 658 -12.91 -6.66 9.75
C ARG A 658 -14.04 -7.60 9.34
N LYS A 659 -15.29 -7.20 9.60
CA LYS A 659 -16.47 -7.99 9.21
C LYS A 659 -16.53 -8.16 7.68
N PHE A 660 -16.92 -9.36 7.24
CA PHE A 660 -17.20 -9.67 5.84
C PHE A 660 -18.19 -8.66 5.22
N GLY A 661 -18.03 -8.34 3.94
CA GLY A 661 -18.94 -7.46 3.20
C GLY A 661 -18.89 -5.95 3.55
N VAL A 662 -18.11 -5.50 4.53
CA VAL A 662 -18.05 -4.07 4.92
C VAL A 662 -17.67 -3.14 3.76
N GLN A 663 -16.63 -3.48 2.98
CA GLN A 663 -16.22 -2.72 1.80
C GLN A 663 -17.33 -2.64 0.74
N ARG A 664 -18.05 -3.73 0.53
CA ARG A 664 -19.21 -3.78 -0.38
C ARG A 664 -20.32 -2.85 0.10
N ILE A 665 -20.67 -2.91 1.39
CA ILE A 665 -21.66 -1.99 2.00
C ILE A 665 -21.23 -0.53 1.80
N LYS A 666 -19.96 -0.17 2.05
CA LYS A 666 -19.46 1.20 1.85
C LYS A 666 -19.43 1.65 0.40
N VAL A 667 -19.13 0.74 -0.54
CA VAL A 667 -19.31 0.97 -1.99
C VAL A 667 -20.77 1.24 -2.36
N PHE A 668 -21.73 0.54 -1.75
CA PHE A 668 -23.15 0.76 -2.01
C PHE A 668 -23.68 2.05 -1.35
N GLU A 669 -23.20 2.42 -0.15
CA GLU A 669 -23.43 3.73 0.45
C GLU A 669 -22.87 4.88 -0.42
N ASP A 670 -21.72 4.67 -1.06
CA ASP A 670 -21.11 5.66 -1.97
C ASP A 670 -21.88 5.79 -3.30
N ILE A 671 -22.37 4.68 -3.87
CA ILE A 671 -23.26 4.70 -5.05
C ILE A 671 -24.60 5.36 -4.70
N ASP A 672 -25.13 5.11 -3.50
CA ASP A 672 -26.38 5.70 -3.00
C ASP A 672 -26.35 7.24 -2.96
N ARG A 673 -25.21 7.86 -2.63
CA ARG A 673 -25.03 9.33 -2.72
C ARG A 673 -25.26 9.88 -4.14
N MET A 674 -25.10 9.04 -5.16
CA MET A 674 -25.11 9.44 -6.57
C MET A 674 -26.46 9.21 -7.25
N ILE A 675 -27.24 8.23 -6.79
CA ILE A 675 -28.62 8.01 -7.26
C ILE A 675 -29.65 8.83 -6.46
N HIS A 676 -29.35 9.18 -5.20
CA HIS A 676 -30.19 10.00 -4.32
C HIS A 676 -29.47 11.30 -3.91
N PRO A 677 -29.20 12.24 -4.84
CA PRO A 677 -28.51 13.50 -4.55
C PRO A 677 -29.27 14.41 -3.58
N GLU A 678 -30.58 14.24 -3.43
CA GLU A 678 -31.41 14.92 -2.41
C GLU A 678 -31.07 14.52 -0.97
N HIS A 679 -30.33 13.43 -0.77
CA HIS A 679 -29.79 13.00 0.52
C HIS A 679 -28.33 13.45 0.75
N VAL A 680 -27.85 14.45 0.01
CA VAL A 680 -26.46 14.95 0.09
C VAL A 680 -26.44 16.44 0.46
N ILE A 681 -25.56 16.79 1.41
CA ILE A 681 -25.40 18.15 1.97
C ILE A 681 -24.26 18.92 1.26
N ASP A 682 -23.17 18.21 0.90
CA ASP A 682 -21.96 18.69 0.23
C ASP A 682 -21.43 20.07 0.71
N ARG A 683 -21.35 20.27 2.03
CA ARG A 683 -20.94 21.55 2.64
C ARG A 683 -19.52 21.48 3.18
N VAL A 684 -18.60 22.28 2.62
CA VAL A 684 -17.27 22.49 3.21
C VAL A 684 -17.40 23.08 4.63
N VAL A 685 -16.76 22.44 5.61
CA VAL A 685 -16.77 22.86 7.04
C VAL A 685 -15.37 23.15 7.60
N TYR A 686 -14.32 22.74 6.89
CA TYR A 686 -12.93 23.11 7.18
C TYR A 686 -12.13 23.16 5.86
N ASP A 687 -11.29 24.18 5.68
CA ASP A 687 -10.59 24.42 4.41
C ASP A 687 -9.32 25.26 4.61
N VAL A 688 -8.16 24.60 4.65
CA VAL A 688 -6.83 25.20 4.88
C VAL A 688 -6.49 26.20 3.77
N ASP A 689 -6.85 25.95 2.51
CA ASP A 689 -6.59 26.86 1.40
C ASP A 689 -7.22 28.25 1.66
N THR A 690 -8.43 28.27 2.25
CA THR A 690 -9.09 29.54 2.64
C THR A 690 -8.45 30.25 3.83
N VAL A 691 -7.71 29.54 4.68
CA VAL A 691 -6.97 30.14 5.80
C VAL A 691 -5.65 30.72 5.30
N VAL A 692 -4.94 29.97 4.44
CA VAL A 692 -3.70 30.43 3.80
C VAL A 692 -3.95 31.67 2.93
N ALA A 693 -5.01 31.67 2.11
CA ALA A 693 -5.36 32.83 1.29
C ALA A 693 -5.69 34.10 2.11
N ARG A 694 -6.27 33.95 3.31
CA ARG A 694 -6.55 35.07 4.23
C ARG A 694 -5.32 35.57 4.99
N ALA A 695 -4.25 34.77 5.08
CA ALA A 695 -3.05 35.11 5.86
C ALA A 695 -2.08 36.07 5.14
N SER A 696 -2.23 36.25 3.81
CA SER A 696 -1.54 37.27 3.01
C SER A 696 0.00 37.20 2.98
N SER A 697 0.53 36.02 2.65
CA SER A 697 1.94 35.72 2.31
C SER A 697 2.92 35.49 3.47
N ALA A 698 4.03 34.80 3.15
CA ALA A 698 5.22 34.51 3.94
C ALA A 698 5.01 34.15 5.43
N TYR A 699 4.96 32.85 5.74
CA TYR A 699 4.77 32.34 7.11
C TYR A 699 5.98 32.48 8.06
N THR A 700 7.04 33.16 7.65
CA THR A 700 8.31 33.33 8.37
C THR A 700 8.34 34.56 9.29
N SER A 701 7.35 34.72 10.18
CA SER A 701 7.39 35.76 11.23
C SER A 701 6.94 35.26 12.60
N THR A 702 7.34 35.99 13.64
CA THR A 702 7.28 35.62 15.06
C THR A 702 5.94 35.01 15.48
N THR A 703 6.02 33.79 16.02
CA THR A 703 4.92 33.10 16.71
C THR A 703 4.34 33.98 17.82
N PRO A 704 3.02 34.26 17.82
CA PRO A 704 2.32 34.60 19.06
C PRO A 704 2.54 33.48 20.08
N SER A 705 2.45 33.78 21.38
CA SER A 705 2.54 32.76 22.45
C SER A 705 1.56 31.60 22.18
N LEU A 706 2.10 30.50 21.67
CA LEU A 706 1.33 29.32 21.32
C LEU A 706 0.83 28.69 22.62
N SER A 707 -0.49 28.62 22.75
CA SER A 707 -1.16 28.11 23.94
C SER A 707 -2.20 27.08 23.55
N ASN A 708 -2.66 26.31 24.52
CA ASN A 708 -3.83 25.46 24.38
C ASN A 708 -5.00 26.07 25.17
N ARG A 709 -6.24 25.90 24.70
CA ARG A 709 -7.46 26.40 25.35
C ARG A 709 -8.58 25.37 25.35
N ASP A 710 -8.26 24.08 25.25
CA ASP A 710 -9.22 23.04 24.92
C ASP A 710 -10.12 22.70 26.10
N GLN A 711 -9.55 22.63 27.31
CA GLN A 711 -10.29 22.50 28.56
C GLN A 711 -11.38 23.59 28.71
N MET A 712 -11.12 24.82 28.22
CA MET A 712 -12.08 25.94 28.22
C MET A 712 -13.10 25.91 27.06
N ARG A 713 -12.90 25.04 26.06
CA ARG A 713 -13.78 24.87 24.90
C ARG A 713 -14.71 23.66 25.00
N ILE A 714 -14.43 22.68 25.89
CA ILE A 714 -15.33 21.54 26.16
C ILE A 714 -16.72 22.05 26.57
N GLY A 715 -17.78 21.39 26.07
CA GLY A 715 -19.17 21.74 26.38
C GLY A 715 -19.67 23.05 25.77
N SER A 716 -18.79 23.91 25.23
CA SER A 716 -19.16 25.24 24.74
C SER A 716 -20.08 25.19 23.52
N ARG A 717 -21.24 25.86 23.62
CA ARG A 717 -22.03 26.24 22.45
C ARG A 717 -21.49 27.55 21.91
N LEU A 718 -20.99 27.54 20.68
CA LEU A 718 -20.57 28.74 19.98
C LEU A 718 -21.69 29.23 19.05
N GLU A 719 -22.27 30.38 19.39
CA GLU A 719 -23.37 30.98 18.63
C GLU A 719 -22.88 31.64 17.33
N ALA A 720 -22.81 30.86 16.26
CA ALA A 720 -22.70 31.37 14.88
C ALA A 720 -23.32 30.39 13.87
N GLY A 721 -24.54 30.68 13.40
CA GLY A 721 -25.05 30.13 12.14
C GLY A 721 -25.63 28.70 12.12
N GLY A 722 -25.90 28.10 13.28
CA GLY A 722 -26.88 26.99 13.39
C GLY A 722 -26.57 25.68 12.65
N SER A 723 -25.29 25.34 12.43
CA SER A 723 -24.90 24.05 11.84
C SER A 723 -24.75 22.98 12.93
N ALA A 724 -25.41 21.82 12.77
CA ALA A 724 -25.23 20.64 13.65
C ALA A 724 -23.97 19.81 13.31
N SER A 725 -23.07 20.38 12.51
CA SER A 725 -21.90 19.69 11.96
C SER A 725 -20.71 19.66 12.93
N LEU A 726 -19.85 18.66 12.77
CA LEU A 726 -18.52 18.63 13.35
C LEU A 726 -17.69 19.83 12.88
N ARG A 727 -16.67 20.18 13.67
CA ARG A 727 -15.63 21.15 13.31
C ARG A 727 -14.27 20.48 13.40
N PHE A 728 -13.35 20.90 12.55
CA PHE A 728 -12.01 20.32 12.42
C PHE A 728 -10.92 21.38 12.61
N ASN A 729 -9.72 20.96 13.00
CA ASN A 729 -8.52 21.80 12.95
C ASN A 729 -7.26 20.94 12.74
N SER A 730 -6.28 21.45 12.01
CA SER A 730 -4.95 20.85 11.79
C SER A 730 -3.80 21.87 11.92
N GLN A 731 -4.08 23.10 12.36
CA GLN A 731 -3.09 24.18 12.49
C GLN A 731 -2.24 24.05 13.77
N PHE A 732 -1.51 22.95 13.90
CA PHE A 732 -0.59 22.64 14.99
C PHE A 732 0.52 21.69 14.51
N GLU A 733 1.58 21.52 15.30
CA GLU A 733 2.75 20.71 14.91
C GLU A 733 2.36 19.27 14.56
N SER A 734 2.92 18.75 13.47
CA SER A 734 2.58 17.46 12.85
C SER A 734 1.12 17.30 12.39
N GLY A 735 0.29 18.35 12.48
CA GLY A 735 -1.10 18.33 12.03
C GLY A 735 -1.22 18.17 10.52
N ASN A 736 -2.07 17.23 10.07
CA ASN A 736 -2.39 17.06 8.65
C ASN A 736 -3.88 16.72 8.45
N LEU A 737 -4.57 17.69 7.85
CA LEU A 737 -5.86 17.64 7.19
C LEU A 737 -5.96 18.93 6.35
N ARG A 738 -6.32 18.87 5.08
CA ARG A 738 -6.45 20.05 4.20
C ARG A 738 -7.89 20.55 4.11
N LYS A 739 -8.85 19.64 3.92
CA LYS A 739 -10.27 19.98 3.74
C LYS A 739 -11.18 18.95 4.37
N ALA A 740 -12.30 19.39 4.95
CA ALA A 740 -13.37 18.52 5.42
C ALA A 740 -14.72 19.01 4.88
N ILE A 741 -15.49 18.08 4.33
CA ILE A 741 -16.77 18.30 3.68
C ILE A 741 -17.82 17.48 4.41
N TRP A 742 -18.87 18.14 4.89
CA TRP A 742 -20.05 17.52 5.49
C TRP A 742 -20.97 17.03 4.36
N VAL A 743 -20.99 15.71 4.12
CA VAL A 743 -21.65 15.11 2.97
C VAL A 743 -23.05 14.60 3.32
N ARG A 744 -23.21 14.02 4.51
CA ARG A 744 -24.51 13.65 5.11
C ARG A 744 -24.49 13.94 6.61
N GLU A 745 -25.64 13.90 7.28
CA GLU A 745 -25.80 14.34 8.69
C GLU A 745 -24.65 13.91 9.61
N PHE A 746 -24.23 12.64 9.56
CA PHE A 746 -23.09 12.09 10.30
C PHE A 746 -21.97 11.54 9.40
N GLU A 747 -21.79 12.06 8.18
CA GLU A 747 -20.77 11.62 7.23
C GLU A 747 -19.91 12.78 6.69
N TYR A 748 -18.59 12.58 6.71
CA TYR A 748 -17.60 13.57 6.31
C TYR A 748 -16.56 12.99 5.35
N ASP A 749 -16.41 13.63 4.20
CA ASP A 749 -15.30 13.38 3.27
C ASP A 749 -14.14 14.33 3.63
N LEU A 750 -12.96 13.74 3.83
CA LEU A 750 -11.74 14.35 4.31
C LEU A 750 -10.66 14.25 3.22
N ILE A 751 -9.90 15.33 3.06
CA ILE A 751 -8.82 15.43 2.09
C ILE A 751 -7.55 15.79 2.87
N LEU A 752 -6.54 14.93 2.81
CA LEU A 752 -5.23 15.17 3.43
C LEU A 752 -4.47 16.22 2.65
N ASN A 753 -3.54 16.88 3.32
CA ASN A 753 -2.57 17.74 2.67
C ASN A 753 -1.42 16.89 2.09
N PRO A 754 -0.98 17.14 0.85
CA PRO A 754 0.27 16.58 0.34
C PRO A 754 1.47 17.17 1.08
N ASP A 755 2.60 16.48 1.01
CA ASP A 755 3.86 16.96 1.60
C ASP A 755 4.23 18.35 1.04
N VAL A 756 4.90 19.18 1.84
CA VAL A 756 5.32 20.55 1.46
C VAL A 756 6.07 20.54 0.12
N ASN A 757 5.75 21.51 -0.76
CA ASN A 757 6.25 21.60 -2.14
C ASN A 757 5.88 20.42 -3.08
N THR A 758 5.09 19.43 -2.65
CA THR A 758 4.62 18.31 -3.49
C THR A 758 3.14 18.44 -3.93
N ASN A 759 2.64 17.45 -4.65
CA ASN A 759 1.21 17.21 -4.91
C ASN A 759 0.76 15.76 -4.61
N HIS A 760 1.53 15.04 -3.77
CA HIS A 760 1.36 13.60 -3.50
C HIS A 760 1.78 13.22 -2.06
N HIS A 761 2.04 11.93 -1.79
CA HIS A 761 2.37 11.35 -0.47
C HIS A 761 1.26 11.38 0.60
N HIS A 762 -0.01 11.36 0.17
CA HIS A 762 -1.17 11.37 1.06
C HIS A 762 -1.34 10.06 1.87
N GLN A 763 -0.86 10.05 3.13
CA GLN A 763 -1.01 8.90 4.05
C GLN A 763 -1.08 9.29 5.54
N TRP A 764 -0.22 10.20 6.01
CA TRP A 764 -0.27 10.69 7.40
C TRP A 764 -1.45 11.63 7.61
N PHE A 765 -2.13 11.48 8.75
CA PHE A 765 -3.16 12.42 9.20
C PHE A 765 -3.07 12.62 10.71
N TYR A 766 -3.33 13.85 11.14
CA TYR A 766 -3.46 14.24 12.54
C TYR A 766 -4.33 15.50 12.62
N PHE A 767 -5.51 15.41 13.22
CA PHE A 767 -6.45 16.53 13.29
C PHE A 767 -7.32 16.51 14.54
N GLU A 768 -7.71 17.70 15.00
CA GLU A 768 -8.75 17.92 16.01
C GLU A 768 -10.14 17.75 15.39
N VAL A 769 -11.08 17.19 16.16
CA VAL A 769 -12.52 17.20 15.93
C VAL A 769 -13.23 17.74 17.18
N SER A 770 -14.23 18.59 17.01
CA SER A 770 -15.13 19.03 18.11
C SER A 770 -16.56 19.25 17.63
N ASN A 771 -17.48 19.53 18.57
CA ASN A 771 -18.91 19.71 18.32
C ASN A 771 -19.63 18.42 17.85
N MET A 772 -19.16 17.27 18.33
CA MET A 772 -19.84 15.97 18.21
C MET A 772 -20.98 15.84 19.22
N VAL A 773 -21.94 14.98 18.89
CA VAL A 773 -22.96 14.45 19.80
C VAL A 773 -22.48 13.08 20.33
N ALA A 774 -22.69 12.81 21.61
CA ALA A 774 -22.36 11.52 22.22
C ALA A 774 -23.19 10.35 21.63
N ASP A 775 -22.60 9.15 21.64
CA ASP A 775 -23.19 7.88 21.19
C ASP A 775 -23.68 7.83 19.73
N VAL A 776 -23.39 8.85 18.93
CA VAL A 776 -23.70 8.92 17.49
C VAL A 776 -22.53 8.37 16.65
N PRO A 777 -22.77 7.48 15.67
CA PRO A 777 -21.74 6.98 14.76
C PRO A 777 -21.46 7.94 13.61
N TYR A 778 -20.29 8.58 13.63
CA TYR A 778 -19.80 9.46 12.56
C TYR A 778 -18.90 8.70 11.58
N ARG A 779 -19.27 8.65 10.29
CA ARG A 779 -18.45 8.09 9.20
C ARG A 779 -17.46 9.14 8.69
N PHE A 780 -16.18 8.80 8.69
CA PHE A 780 -15.12 9.58 8.04
C PHE A 780 -14.63 8.83 6.80
N ASN A 781 -14.36 9.56 5.72
CA ASN A 781 -13.82 9.04 4.47
C ASN A 781 -12.60 9.88 4.07
N ILE A 782 -11.38 9.35 4.18
CA ILE A 782 -10.19 10.01 3.65
C ILE A 782 -10.07 9.63 2.17
N VAL A 783 -10.40 10.56 1.25
CA VAL A 783 -10.70 10.23 -0.16
C VAL A 783 -9.52 10.40 -1.14
N ASN A 784 -8.37 10.89 -0.69
CA ASN A 784 -7.18 11.11 -1.52
C ASN A 784 -6.00 10.17 -1.23
N CYS A 785 -6.24 8.99 -0.63
CA CYS A 785 -5.17 8.01 -0.42
C CYS A 785 -4.67 7.44 -1.76
N GLU A 786 -3.39 7.06 -1.81
CA GLU A 786 -2.69 6.77 -3.07
C GLU A 786 -2.27 5.32 -3.29
N LYS A 787 -2.10 4.54 -2.21
CA LYS A 787 -1.61 3.16 -2.27
C LYS A 787 -2.70 2.21 -2.75
N LEU A 788 -2.35 1.07 -3.34
CA LEU A 788 -3.33 0.09 -3.82
C LEU A 788 -4.08 -0.60 -2.66
N ASN A 789 -3.43 -0.77 -1.51
CA ASN A 789 -3.99 -1.41 -0.32
C ASN A 789 -3.44 -0.73 0.96
N SER A 790 -3.99 -1.07 2.13
CA SER A 790 -3.60 -0.48 3.42
C SER A 790 -3.84 -1.46 4.58
N GLN A 791 -3.04 -1.35 5.65
CA GLN A 791 -3.21 -2.13 6.88
C GLN A 791 -4.57 -1.93 7.58
N PHE A 792 -5.34 -0.89 7.22
CA PHE A 792 -6.77 -0.78 7.60
C PHE A 792 -7.64 -1.95 7.11
N ASN A 793 -7.26 -2.66 6.04
CA ASN A 793 -7.93 -3.90 5.62
C ASN A 793 -7.46 -5.14 6.43
N PHE A 794 -6.33 -5.06 7.14
CA PHE A 794 -5.64 -6.18 7.81
C PHE A 794 -5.63 -6.11 9.35
N GLY A 795 -6.45 -5.21 9.91
CA GLY A 795 -6.74 -5.11 11.34
C GLY A 795 -6.26 -3.84 12.04
N MET A 796 -5.62 -2.90 11.33
CA MET A 796 -5.21 -1.62 11.90
C MET A 796 -6.42 -0.73 12.21
N LYS A 797 -6.34 0.02 13.32
CA LYS A 797 -7.23 1.12 13.68
C LYS A 797 -6.49 2.46 13.78
N PRO A 798 -7.17 3.59 13.47
CA PRO A 798 -6.69 4.92 13.85
C PRO A 798 -6.64 5.07 15.37
N VAL A 799 -5.83 6.01 15.86
CA VAL A 799 -5.76 6.33 17.29
C VAL A 799 -6.58 7.58 17.59
N MET A 800 -7.21 7.61 18.77
CA MET A 800 -7.95 8.77 19.28
C MET A 800 -7.47 9.17 20.67
N PHE A 801 -7.48 10.47 20.94
CA PHE A 801 -7.29 11.08 22.26
C PHE A 801 -8.50 11.95 22.56
N SER A 802 -9.06 11.88 23.78
CA SER A 802 -10.16 12.73 24.24
C SER A 802 -9.65 13.70 25.30
N VAL A 803 -9.90 15.00 25.15
CA VAL A 803 -9.51 15.98 26.18
C VAL A 803 -10.37 15.82 27.43
N THR A 804 -11.64 15.43 27.30
CA THR A 804 -12.51 15.10 28.46
C THR A 804 -11.98 13.88 29.22
N ASP A 805 -11.69 12.75 28.57
CA ASP A 805 -11.12 11.58 29.26
C ASP A 805 -9.75 11.88 29.88
N ALA A 806 -8.95 12.75 29.26
CA ALA A 806 -7.68 13.21 29.82
C ALA A 806 -7.86 14.06 31.10
N MET A 807 -8.93 14.85 31.20
CA MET A 807 -9.31 15.55 32.43
C MET A 807 -9.87 14.59 33.50
N ASP A 808 -10.56 13.51 33.08
CA ASP A 808 -10.99 12.39 33.94
C ASP A 808 -9.82 11.45 34.36
N GLY A 809 -8.56 11.91 34.25
CA GLY A 809 -7.37 11.16 34.66
C GLY A 809 -6.91 10.07 33.69
N LYS A 810 -7.33 10.11 32.41
CA LYS A 810 -6.96 9.14 31.37
C LYS A 810 -6.29 9.81 30.16
N PRO A 811 -5.12 10.47 30.33
CA PRO A 811 -4.46 11.24 29.27
C PRO A 811 -3.68 10.35 28.28
N TYR A 812 -4.37 9.37 27.66
CA TYR A 812 -3.77 8.43 26.73
C TYR A 812 -4.54 8.30 25.41
N TRP A 813 -3.80 7.90 24.38
CA TRP A 813 -4.33 7.48 23.09
C TRP A 813 -4.84 6.03 23.15
N PHE A 814 -5.95 5.76 22.44
CA PHE A 814 -6.54 4.42 22.29
C PHE A 814 -7.01 4.15 20.85
N ARG A 815 -7.15 2.88 20.44
CA ARG A 815 -7.50 2.49 19.07
C ARG A 815 -9.01 2.59 18.81
N THR A 816 -9.42 3.58 18.03
CA THR A 816 -10.84 3.86 17.73
C THR A 816 -11.30 3.25 16.39
N GLY A 817 -12.60 3.37 16.09
CA GLY A 817 -13.17 3.08 14.78
C GLY A 817 -13.81 1.69 14.65
N THR A 818 -14.88 1.66 13.84
CA THR A 818 -15.61 0.47 13.38
C THR A 818 -15.92 0.59 11.89
N SER A 819 -16.40 -0.49 11.26
CA SER A 819 -16.74 -0.54 9.83
C SER A 819 -15.58 -0.10 8.92
N ILE A 820 -14.35 -0.46 9.32
CA ILE A 820 -13.12 0.01 8.69
C ILE A 820 -12.86 -0.76 7.39
N CYS A 821 -12.55 -0.05 6.31
CA CYS A 821 -12.02 -0.63 5.07
C CYS A 821 -11.29 0.42 4.21
N TYR A 822 -10.49 -0.08 3.27
CA TYR A 822 -9.74 0.70 2.29
C TYR A 822 -10.04 0.21 0.88
N TYR A 823 -10.45 1.09 -0.04
CA TYR A 823 -10.89 0.70 -1.39
C TYR A 823 -10.73 1.79 -2.46
N LYS A 824 -10.57 1.37 -3.71
CA LYS A 824 -10.45 2.22 -4.92
C LYS A 824 -11.74 3.04 -5.13
N ASN A 825 -11.61 4.37 -5.23
CA ASN A 825 -12.75 5.29 -5.33
C ASN A 825 -12.89 5.92 -6.73
N HIS A 826 -13.81 6.88 -6.87
CA HIS A 826 -14.19 7.48 -8.16
C HIS A 826 -13.43 8.78 -8.51
N PHE A 827 -12.55 9.26 -7.63
CA PHE A 827 -11.76 10.47 -7.86
C PHE A 827 -10.53 10.16 -8.73
N THR A 828 -10.34 10.89 -9.83
CA THR A 828 -9.21 10.67 -10.74
C THR A 828 -7.95 11.43 -10.32
N ARG A 829 -6.80 10.77 -10.48
CA ARG A 829 -5.48 11.40 -10.42
C ARG A 829 -5.18 12.07 -11.77
N SER A 830 -4.44 13.18 -11.75
CA SER A 830 -3.92 13.79 -12.97
C SER A 830 -2.75 12.96 -13.52
N ALA A 831 -2.51 12.99 -14.85
CA ALA A 831 -1.40 12.29 -15.46
C ALA A 831 -0.03 12.72 -14.87
N GLN A 832 0.10 14.00 -14.53
CA GLN A 832 1.29 14.56 -13.87
C GLN A 832 1.51 13.93 -12.48
N ALA A 833 0.46 13.80 -11.66
CA ALA A 833 0.51 13.15 -10.34
C ALA A 833 0.56 11.61 -10.40
N THR A 834 1.00 11.02 -11.51
CA THR A 834 1.04 9.56 -11.75
C THR A 834 2.23 9.07 -12.61
N GLY A 835 3.19 9.94 -12.93
CA GLY A 835 4.28 9.62 -13.87
C GLY A 835 3.74 9.37 -15.28
N GLY A 836 2.98 10.31 -15.83
CA GLY A 836 2.35 10.22 -17.16
C GLY A 836 1.12 9.31 -17.27
N VAL A 837 0.96 8.32 -16.38
CA VAL A 837 -0.05 7.25 -16.54
C VAL A 837 -1.50 7.71 -16.28
N LYS A 838 -2.19 8.07 -17.37
CA LYS A 838 -3.61 8.45 -17.38
C LYS A 838 -4.53 7.38 -16.78
N GLY A 839 -5.65 7.82 -16.21
CA GLY A 839 -6.79 6.97 -15.84
C GLY A 839 -6.78 6.37 -14.43
N LYS A 840 -5.67 6.49 -13.68
CA LYS A 840 -5.58 6.07 -12.28
C LYS A 840 -6.51 6.90 -11.36
N THR A 841 -7.00 6.28 -10.29
CA THR A 841 -7.87 6.91 -9.28
C THR A 841 -7.18 6.97 -7.92
N TYR A 842 -7.77 7.73 -6.99
CA TYR A 842 -7.46 7.66 -5.57
C TYR A 842 -8.21 6.49 -4.90
N TYR A 843 -7.92 6.30 -3.61
CA TYR A 843 -8.50 5.31 -2.73
C TYR A 843 -9.11 6.02 -1.51
N THR A 844 -10.19 5.44 -0.98
CA THR A 844 -10.84 5.88 0.26
C THR A 844 -10.40 4.98 1.41
N ALA A 845 -9.81 5.56 2.45
CA ALA A 845 -9.77 4.95 3.78
C ALA A 845 -11.02 5.41 4.55
N THR A 846 -11.90 4.49 4.97
CA THR A 846 -13.10 4.84 5.76
C THR A 846 -13.12 4.13 7.10
N PHE A 847 -13.63 4.84 8.11
CA PHE A 847 -13.85 4.34 9.46
C PHE A 847 -15.00 5.12 10.11
N THR A 848 -15.73 4.46 11.02
CA THR A 848 -16.85 5.05 11.76
C THR A 848 -16.48 5.18 13.24
N VAL A 849 -16.46 6.41 13.77
CA VAL A 849 -16.18 6.69 15.20
C VAL A 849 -17.48 6.97 15.92
N THR A 850 -17.62 6.44 17.13
CA THR A 850 -18.67 6.83 18.07
C THR A 850 -18.00 7.57 19.22
N PHE A 851 -18.39 8.82 19.45
CA PHE A 851 -17.80 9.64 20.50
C PHE A 851 -18.55 9.42 21.82
N LYS A 852 -17.81 9.25 22.92
CA LYS A 852 -18.35 8.98 24.26
C LYS A 852 -18.99 10.21 24.92
N HIS A 853 -18.47 11.40 24.62
CA HIS A 853 -18.75 12.63 25.35
C HIS A 853 -19.36 13.69 24.41
N ASP A 854 -20.36 14.43 24.88
CA ASP A 854 -21.06 15.46 24.10
C ASP A 854 -20.29 16.78 24.09
N LYS A 855 -19.98 17.31 22.91
CA LYS A 855 -19.14 18.51 22.70
C LYS A 855 -17.75 18.43 23.37
N ASP A 856 -17.14 17.25 23.31
CA ASP A 856 -15.73 17.04 23.60
C ASP A 856 -14.83 17.72 22.56
N ILE A 857 -13.52 17.62 22.79
CA ILE A 857 -12.47 17.88 21.80
C ILE A 857 -11.68 16.57 21.71
N CYS A 858 -11.77 15.92 20.56
CA CYS A 858 -11.04 14.70 20.28
C CYS A 858 -9.96 14.99 19.25
N TYR A 859 -8.87 14.23 19.30
CA TYR A 859 -7.85 14.22 18.26
C TYR A 859 -7.82 12.85 17.59
N LEU A 860 -7.74 12.82 16.27
CA LEU A 860 -7.61 11.60 15.47
C LEU A 860 -6.28 11.63 14.72
N ALA A 861 -5.52 10.53 14.78
CA ALA A 861 -4.27 10.39 14.05
C ALA A 861 -4.10 9.00 13.41
N TYR A 862 -3.28 8.94 12.35
CA TYR A 862 -2.94 7.70 11.65
C TYR A 862 -2.21 6.71 12.58
N HIS A 863 -1.34 7.24 13.45
CA HIS A 863 -0.63 6.52 14.49
C HIS A 863 -0.29 7.46 15.64
N PHE A 864 0.19 6.95 16.78
CA PHE A 864 0.57 7.76 17.95
C PHE A 864 1.57 8.87 17.55
N PRO A 865 1.19 10.17 17.65
CA PRO A 865 2.11 11.26 17.33
C PRO A 865 3.36 11.26 18.21
N TYR A 866 4.39 11.93 17.72
CA TYR A 866 5.61 12.26 18.43
C TYR A 866 6.19 13.44 17.66
N THR A 867 6.19 14.63 18.26
CA THR A 867 6.56 15.87 17.54
C THR A 867 8.06 16.15 17.63
N TYR A 868 8.58 17.15 16.89
CA TYR A 868 9.95 17.62 17.09
C TYR A 868 10.06 18.36 18.43
N THR A 869 9.05 19.12 18.83
CA THR A 869 8.95 19.70 20.18
C THR A 869 9.01 18.61 21.26
N THR A 870 8.32 17.48 21.08
CA THR A 870 8.40 16.30 21.98
C THR A 870 9.85 15.80 22.08
N LEU A 871 10.57 15.64 20.95
CA LEU A 871 11.98 15.24 20.97
C LEU A 871 12.84 16.22 21.76
N GLN A 872 12.77 17.53 21.45
CA GLN A 872 13.58 18.54 22.11
C GLN A 872 13.22 18.72 23.60
N THR A 873 11.97 18.42 23.99
CA THR A 873 11.53 18.36 25.39
C THR A 873 12.20 17.20 26.11
N HIS A 874 12.07 15.96 25.60
CA HIS A 874 12.73 14.78 26.18
C HIS A 874 14.25 14.97 26.28
N LEU A 875 14.90 15.48 25.23
CA LEU A 875 16.34 15.79 25.23
C LEU A 875 16.76 16.73 26.35
N THR A 876 15.95 17.74 26.65
CA THR A 876 16.25 18.75 27.67
C THR A 876 16.01 18.20 29.08
N LEU A 877 14.97 17.37 29.27
CA LEU A 877 14.69 16.72 30.56
C LEU A 877 15.71 15.62 30.88
N TRP A 878 16.11 14.80 29.90
CA TRP A 878 17.24 13.86 30.06
C TRP A 878 18.51 14.60 30.50
N GLU A 879 18.90 15.65 29.76
CA GLU A 879 20.09 16.47 30.05
C GLU A 879 20.06 17.13 31.44
N GLN A 880 18.87 17.44 31.96
CA GLN A 880 18.66 18.01 33.30
C GLN A 880 18.71 16.97 34.44
N TYR A 881 18.23 15.74 34.23
CA TYR A 881 18.11 14.70 35.28
C TYR A 881 19.25 13.67 35.29
N LEU A 882 20.21 13.78 34.37
CA LEU A 882 21.31 12.82 34.26
C LEU A 882 22.37 12.92 35.36
N ASP A 883 22.78 11.76 35.88
CA ASP A 883 24.00 11.63 36.68
C ASP A 883 25.24 11.75 35.79
N GLN A 884 25.75 12.97 35.65
CA GLN A 884 26.93 13.31 34.86
C GLN A 884 28.23 12.72 35.44
N THR A 885 28.23 12.17 36.67
CA THR A 885 29.39 11.49 37.25
C THR A 885 29.56 10.06 36.73
N GLN A 886 28.46 9.42 36.31
CA GLN A 886 28.46 8.06 35.76
C GLN A 886 28.27 8.03 34.24
N ILE A 887 27.50 8.97 33.70
CA ILE A 887 27.08 8.98 32.30
C ILE A 887 27.75 10.15 31.58
N PHE A 888 28.61 9.84 30.62
CA PHE A 888 29.11 10.83 29.68
C PHE A 888 27.99 11.08 28.66
N PHE A 889 27.39 12.27 28.75
CA PHE A 889 26.37 12.76 27.84
C PHE A 889 26.81 14.07 27.19
N ARG A 890 26.66 14.16 25.87
CA ARG A 890 26.86 15.39 25.09
C ARG A 890 25.79 15.51 24.00
N ARG A 891 24.98 16.57 24.05
CA ARG A 891 24.01 16.96 23.03
C ARG A 891 24.60 18.10 22.20
N GLN A 892 24.88 17.83 20.93
CA GLN A 892 25.48 18.82 20.02
C GLN A 892 24.53 19.08 18.84
N THR A 893 24.64 20.24 18.19
CA THR A 893 23.85 20.56 16.99
C THR A 893 24.66 20.19 15.76
N LEU A 894 24.28 19.11 15.08
CA LEU A 894 24.98 18.60 13.90
C LEU A 894 24.88 19.57 12.71
N CYS A 895 23.69 20.12 12.50
CA CYS A 895 23.40 21.13 11.49
C CYS A 895 22.06 21.82 11.79
N SER A 896 21.68 22.77 10.93
CA SER A 896 20.30 23.25 10.85
C SER A 896 19.61 22.70 9.60
N THR A 897 18.30 22.51 9.66
CA THR A 897 17.44 22.17 8.51
C THR A 897 17.21 23.38 7.59
N ILE A 898 16.49 23.18 6.48
CA ILE A 898 16.18 24.24 5.50
C ILE A 898 15.41 25.40 6.15
N THR A 899 14.42 25.12 6.99
CA THR A 899 13.69 26.17 7.75
C THR A 899 14.45 26.65 8.99
N GLY A 900 15.60 26.05 9.30
CA GLY A 900 16.50 26.48 10.37
C GLY A 900 16.16 25.92 11.76
N ASN A 901 15.60 24.71 11.84
CA ASN A 901 15.48 23.93 13.08
C ASN A 901 16.80 23.17 13.35
N LYS A 902 17.14 22.94 14.62
CA LYS A 902 18.39 22.25 15.01
C LYS A 902 18.27 20.74 14.85
N VAL A 903 19.25 20.10 14.21
CA VAL A 903 19.38 18.64 14.20
C VAL A 903 20.32 18.21 15.34
N PRO A 904 19.83 17.55 16.40
CA PRO A 904 20.67 17.09 17.49
C PRO A 904 21.45 15.83 17.10
N VAL A 905 22.72 15.77 17.48
CA VAL A 905 23.49 14.52 17.62
C VAL A 905 23.84 14.33 19.09
N LEU A 906 23.67 13.11 19.59
CA LEU A 906 23.94 12.73 20.97
C LEU A 906 25.17 11.84 21.02
N THR A 907 25.99 12.04 22.05
CA THR A 907 27.02 11.09 22.48
C THR A 907 26.62 10.52 23.83
N ILE A 908 26.60 9.19 23.96
CA ILE A 908 26.28 8.49 25.21
C ILE A 908 27.30 7.36 25.45
N THR A 909 28.00 7.40 26.59
CA THR A 909 28.91 6.33 27.07
C THR A 909 29.09 6.44 28.60
N ALA A 910 29.87 5.58 29.23
CA ALA A 910 30.20 5.69 30.66
C ALA A 910 31.39 6.62 30.86
N GLN A 911 31.35 7.43 31.91
CA GLN A 911 32.53 8.19 32.36
C GLN A 911 33.72 7.24 32.65
N PRO A 912 34.98 7.69 32.49
CA PRO A 912 36.14 6.92 32.91
C PRO A 912 36.17 6.82 34.45
N LYS A 913 36.59 5.66 34.99
CA LYS A 913 36.48 5.39 36.45
C LYS A 913 37.47 6.19 37.30
N SER A 914 38.54 6.67 36.68
CA SER A 914 39.36 7.81 37.11
C SER A 914 39.96 8.49 35.88
N LEU A 915 40.69 9.59 36.06
CA LEU A 915 41.46 10.22 34.98
C LEU A 915 42.84 9.59 34.75
N SER A 916 43.13 8.40 35.29
CA SER A 916 44.39 7.72 34.93
C SER A 916 44.37 7.27 33.46
N LYS A 917 45.55 7.22 32.85
CA LYS A 917 45.72 6.93 31.43
C LYS A 917 44.98 5.68 30.96
N ASP A 918 45.03 4.59 31.74
CA ASP A 918 44.39 3.33 31.41
C ASP A 918 42.85 3.43 31.24
N PHE A 919 42.18 4.25 32.06
CA PHE A 919 40.71 4.43 31.95
C PHE A 919 40.32 5.39 30.84
N VAL A 920 41.16 6.39 30.54
CA VAL A 920 40.95 7.31 29.41
C VAL A 920 41.20 6.58 28.08
N ASP A 921 42.23 5.72 28.01
CA ASP A 921 42.53 4.93 26.83
C ASP A 921 41.56 3.74 26.66
N ASP A 922 41.00 3.15 27.73
CA ASP A 922 39.82 2.26 27.65
C ASP A 922 38.65 2.97 26.96
N LEU A 923 38.23 4.13 27.48
CA LEU A 923 37.15 4.93 26.92
C LEU A 923 37.37 5.20 25.42
N ARG A 924 38.55 5.71 25.06
CA ARG A 924 38.93 5.98 23.67
C ARG A 924 38.97 4.73 22.79
N SER A 925 39.19 3.54 23.36
CA SER A 925 39.21 2.26 22.64
C SER A 925 37.82 1.70 22.31
N ARG A 926 36.76 2.14 23.01
CA ARG A 926 35.42 1.54 22.92
C ARG A 926 34.86 1.59 21.49
N PRO A 927 34.30 0.48 20.96
CA PRO A 927 33.66 0.45 19.65
C PRO A 927 32.41 1.35 19.60
N TYR A 928 32.17 1.94 18.44
CA TYR A 928 31.06 2.85 18.22
C TYR A 928 29.80 2.13 17.75
N ILE A 929 28.64 2.61 18.19
CA ILE A 929 27.31 2.26 17.67
C ILE A 929 26.70 3.54 17.12
N PHE A 930 26.33 3.55 15.83
CA PHE A 930 25.70 4.71 15.20
C PHE A 930 24.22 4.44 14.92
N LEU A 931 23.35 5.32 15.42
CA LEU A 931 21.91 5.18 15.27
C LEU A 931 21.31 6.45 14.66
N SER A 932 20.37 6.27 13.73
CA SER A 932 19.54 7.35 13.21
C SER A 932 18.08 6.92 13.15
N GLY A 933 17.18 7.85 12.86
CA GLY A 933 15.79 7.50 12.63
C GLY A 933 14.97 8.63 12.04
N ARG A 934 13.77 8.27 11.60
CA ARG A 934 12.72 9.19 11.13
C ARG A 934 13.21 10.20 10.10
N VAL A 935 13.83 9.64 9.07
CA VAL A 935 14.11 10.32 7.79
C VAL A 935 12.82 10.56 6.99
N HIS A 936 11.82 9.69 7.14
CA HIS A 936 10.46 9.91 6.69
C HIS A 936 9.58 10.43 7.84
N PRO A 937 8.91 11.58 7.71
CA PRO A 937 8.20 12.24 8.83
C PRO A 937 7.06 11.46 9.51
N GLY A 938 6.24 10.77 8.72
CA GLY A 938 5.02 10.11 9.20
C GLY A 938 5.27 8.84 10.02
N GLU A 939 6.50 8.34 10.01
CA GLU A 939 6.96 7.12 10.69
C GLU A 939 7.21 7.39 12.18
N SER A 940 6.20 7.90 12.87
CA SER A 940 6.23 8.27 14.30
C SER A 940 6.60 7.12 15.23
N ASN A 941 6.28 5.88 14.84
CA ASN A 941 6.69 4.66 15.54
C ASN A 941 8.22 4.52 15.65
N SER A 942 9.00 4.96 14.66
CA SER A 942 10.47 4.98 14.74
C SER A 942 11.00 5.84 15.90
N SER A 943 10.36 6.99 16.19
CA SER A 943 10.72 7.84 17.34
C SER A 943 10.36 7.22 18.69
N TRP A 944 9.32 6.37 18.77
CA TRP A 944 9.01 5.64 19.99
C TRP A 944 10.03 4.53 20.27
N VAL A 945 10.53 3.82 19.24
CA VAL A 945 11.68 2.91 19.40
C VAL A 945 12.95 3.66 19.78
N MET A 946 13.24 4.78 19.11
CA MET A 946 14.40 5.63 19.42
C MET A 946 14.35 6.20 20.85
N LYS A 947 13.15 6.58 21.33
CA LYS A 947 12.94 7.01 22.72
C LYS A 947 13.32 5.91 23.70
N GLY A 948 12.77 4.70 23.55
CA GLY A 948 13.12 3.56 24.41
C GLY A 948 14.62 3.23 24.36
N THR A 949 15.24 3.25 23.19
CA THR A 949 16.70 3.08 23.04
C THR A 949 17.47 4.10 23.88
N ILE A 950 17.09 5.38 23.86
CA ILE A 950 17.76 6.43 24.65
C ILE A 950 17.44 6.27 26.15
N ASP A 951 16.18 6.08 26.55
CA ASP A 951 15.80 5.87 27.96
C ASP A 951 16.54 4.69 28.59
N PHE A 952 16.64 3.57 27.87
CA PHE A 952 17.42 2.43 28.34
C PHE A 952 18.89 2.82 28.53
N LEU A 953 19.52 3.44 27.52
CA LEU A 953 20.92 3.87 27.57
C LEU A 953 21.22 4.93 28.65
N LEU A 954 20.23 5.68 29.10
CA LEU A 954 20.36 6.66 30.18
C LEU A 954 19.94 6.12 31.57
N SER A 955 19.29 4.95 31.62
CA SER A 955 18.81 4.34 32.87
C SER A 955 19.93 3.85 33.79
N LYS A 956 19.60 3.68 35.08
CA LYS A 956 20.46 3.09 36.11
C LYS A 956 20.58 1.55 36.03
N ARG A 957 19.92 0.89 35.06
CA ARG A 957 19.90 -0.58 34.97
C ARG A 957 21.32 -1.13 34.73
N PRO A 958 21.76 -2.23 35.39
CA PRO A 958 23.11 -2.78 35.22
C PRO A 958 23.48 -3.11 33.77
N ALA A 959 22.53 -3.59 32.96
CA ALA A 959 22.74 -3.83 31.53
C ALA A 959 22.98 -2.54 30.73
N ALA A 960 22.35 -1.43 31.11
CA ALA A 960 22.58 -0.11 30.50
C ALA A 960 23.95 0.45 30.90
N GLN A 961 24.36 0.31 32.16
CA GLN A 961 25.72 0.63 32.58
C GLN A 961 26.75 -0.21 31.81
N LEU A 962 26.55 -1.52 31.68
CA LEU A 962 27.47 -2.38 30.93
C LEU A 962 27.54 -2.01 29.44
N LEU A 963 26.45 -1.54 28.82
CA LEU A 963 26.47 -0.97 27.46
C LEU A 963 27.30 0.31 27.39
N ARG A 964 27.11 1.23 28.35
CA ARG A 964 27.86 2.48 28.46
C ARG A 964 29.37 2.23 28.69
N GLU A 965 29.72 1.24 29.50
CA GLU A 965 31.11 0.77 29.71
C GLU A 965 31.66 -0.04 28.51
N THR A 966 30.82 -0.39 27.54
CA THR A 966 31.21 -1.20 26.37
C THR A 966 31.34 -0.38 25.09
N PHE A 967 30.44 0.58 24.85
CA PHE A 967 30.25 1.24 23.58
C PHE A 967 30.25 2.77 23.73
N ILE A 968 30.53 3.46 22.62
CA ILE A 968 30.18 4.88 22.44
C ILE A 968 29.00 4.94 21.47
N PHE A 969 27.87 5.47 21.93
CA PHE A 969 26.70 5.65 21.07
C PHE A 969 26.72 7.05 20.45
N LYS A 970 26.67 7.13 19.12
CA LYS A 970 26.37 8.35 18.36
C LYS A 970 24.97 8.24 17.80
N ILE A 971 24.07 9.15 18.19
CA ILE A 971 22.63 9.05 17.86
C ILE A 971 22.15 10.34 17.20
N VAL A 972 21.49 10.24 16.05
CA VAL A 972 20.74 11.34 15.39
C VAL A 972 19.24 11.00 15.43
N PRO A 973 18.49 11.39 16.48
CA PRO A 973 17.17 10.81 16.77
C PRO A 973 16.05 11.13 15.76
N MET A 974 16.25 12.13 14.89
CA MET A 974 15.29 12.56 13.88
C MET A 974 16.02 13.25 12.73
N LEU A 975 16.08 12.60 11.56
CA LEU A 975 16.76 13.10 10.37
C LEU A 975 15.94 14.12 9.56
N ASN A 976 14.62 14.18 9.74
CA ASN A 976 13.73 15.11 9.03
C ASN A 976 12.79 15.91 9.97
N PRO A 977 13.33 16.81 10.83
CA PRO A 977 12.51 17.68 11.68
C PRO A 977 11.45 18.49 10.90
N ASP A 978 11.84 19.11 9.79
CA ASP A 978 10.96 20.03 9.07
C ASP A 978 9.71 19.33 8.51
N GLY A 979 9.87 18.13 7.96
CA GLY A 979 8.73 17.34 7.51
C GLY A 979 7.84 16.89 8.69
N VAL A 980 8.43 16.54 9.85
CA VAL A 980 7.66 16.17 11.05
C VAL A 980 6.85 17.35 11.55
N ILE A 981 7.45 18.55 11.62
CA ILE A 981 6.80 19.78 12.09
C ILE A 981 5.62 20.15 11.19
N ASN A 982 5.78 20.05 9.87
CA ASN A 982 4.76 20.42 8.87
C ASN A 982 3.73 19.32 8.55
N GLY A 983 3.74 18.18 9.26
CA GLY A 983 2.75 17.11 9.05
C GLY A 983 2.88 16.37 7.71
N CYS A 984 4.08 16.35 7.12
CA CYS A 984 4.38 15.51 5.95
C CYS A 984 4.30 14.01 6.30
N HIS A 985 4.28 13.16 5.28
CA HIS A 985 4.41 11.71 5.39
C HIS A 985 5.83 11.22 5.08
N ARG A 986 6.41 11.65 3.95
CA ARG A 986 7.60 11.01 3.37
C ARG A 986 8.76 11.97 3.10
N CYS A 987 8.50 13.12 2.49
CA CYS A 987 9.53 14.02 1.99
C CYS A 987 10.06 15.01 3.04
N SER A 988 11.20 15.60 2.72
CA SER A 988 11.64 16.88 3.28
C SER A 988 10.83 18.05 2.69
N THR A 989 11.02 19.25 3.25
CA THR A 989 10.49 20.50 2.67
C THR A 989 11.10 20.86 1.31
N ALA A 990 12.17 20.18 0.87
CA ALA A 990 12.68 20.25 -0.51
C ALA A 990 11.86 19.44 -1.54
N ALA A 991 10.71 18.88 -1.14
CA ALA A 991 9.92 17.91 -1.92
C ALA A 991 10.62 16.55 -2.17
N GLU A 992 11.80 16.30 -1.57
CA GLU A 992 12.60 15.11 -1.84
C GLU A 992 12.60 14.09 -0.69
N ASP A 993 12.63 12.81 -1.05
CA ASP A 993 12.89 11.68 -0.16
C ASP A 993 14.37 11.68 0.26
N LEU A 994 14.64 12.04 1.51
CA LEU A 994 15.99 12.10 2.06
C LEU A 994 16.68 10.72 2.12
N ASN A 995 15.93 9.62 2.19
CA ASN A 995 16.46 8.25 2.08
C ASN A 995 16.68 7.81 0.62
N ARG A 996 16.70 8.74 -0.33
CA ARG A 996 17.31 8.57 -1.67
C ARG A 996 18.47 9.51 -1.95
N ARG A 997 18.89 10.29 -0.95
CA ARG A 997 19.94 11.30 -1.08
C ARG A 997 21.19 11.00 -0.26
N TRP A 998 21.37 9.77 0.24
CA TRP A 998 22.59 9.40 0.95
C TRP A 998 23.80 9.24 0.04
N ASP A 999 23.63 8.92 -1.25
CA ASP A 999 24.78 8.76 -2.12
C ASP A 999 25.44 10.12 -2.42
N ASN A 1000 24.70 11.06 -3.02
CA ASN A 1000 25.16 12.41 -3.30
C ASN A 1000 24.24 13.46 -2.64
N PRO A 1001 24.35 13.69 -1.31
CA PRO A 1001 23.57 14.72 -0.63
C PRO A 1001 24.06 16.13 -1.00
N CYS A 1002 23.13 17.03 -1.31
CA CYS A 1002 23.42 18.46 -1.45
C CYS A 1002 23.51 19.12 -0.05
N PRO A 1003 24.54 19.91 0.28
CA PRO A 1003 24.63 20.59 1.58
C PRO A 1003 23.54 21.63 1.83
N ARG A 1004 22.97 22.23 0.76
CA ARG A 1004 21.92 23.28 0.88
C ARG A 1004 20.50 22.69 0.97
N LEU A 1005 20.22 21.63 0.23
CA LEU A 1005 18.89 20.99 0.18
C LEU A 1005 18.77 19.81 1.17
N HIS A 1006 19.85 19.06 1.38
CA HIS A 1006 19.88 17.84 2.21
C HIS A 1006 20.86 17.98 3.40
N PRO A 1007 20.89 19.11 4.15
CA PRO A 1007 21.92 19.36 5.16
C PRO A 1007 21.99 18.27 6.22
N THR A 1008 20.84 17.69 6.59
CA THR A 1008 20.76 16.63 7.60
C THR A 1008 21.52 15.38 7.15
N ILE A 1009 21.23 14.89 5.94
CA ILE A 1009 21.89 13.74 5.33
C ILE A 1009 23.35 14.04 4.98
N TYR A 1010 23.63 15.26 4.49
CA TYR A 1010 24.99 15.74 4.20
C TYR A 1010 25.86 15.61 5.45
N HIS A 1011 25.48 16.25 6.57
CA HIS A 1011 26.29 16.25 7.78
C HIS A 1011 26.29 14.91 8.53
N THR A 1012 25.20 14.12 8.50
CA THR A 1012 25.22 12.74 9.04
C THR A 1012 26.17 11.83 8.26
N LYS A 1013 26.21 11.91 6.92
CA LYS A 1013 27.21 11.20 6.11
C LYS A 1013 28.63 11.73 6.35
N GLY A 1014 28.79 13.04 6.54
CA GLY A 1014 30.09 13.66 6.85
C GLY A 1014 30.68 13.17 8.17
N LEU A 1015 29.85 13.08 9.21
CA LEU A 1015 30.24 12.52 10.51
C LEU A 1015 30.70 11.06 10.38
N LEU A 1016 29.99 10.24 9.58
CA LEU A 1016 30.37 8.84 9.32
C LEU A 1016 31.66 8.71 8.48
N GLN A 1017 31.87 9.58 7.49
CA GLN A 1017 33.12 9.63 6.72
C GLN A 1017 34.31 10.07 7.59
N TYR A 1018 34.10 11.00 8.52
CA TYR A 1018 35.11 11.36 9.51
C TYR A 1018 35.45 10.17 10.43
N MET A 1019 34.44 9.45 10.94
CA MET A 1019 34.66 8.23 11.74
C MET A 1019 35.48 7.17 10.98
N GLN A 1020 35.29 7.05 9.67
CA GLN A 1020 36.11 6.21 8.81
C GLN A 1020 37.56 6.72 8.72
N MET A 1021 37.75 8.03 8.51
CA MET A 1021 39.06 8.68 8.44
C MET A 1021 39.89 8.51 9.73
N ILE A 1022 39.27 8.59 10.91
CA ILE A 1022 39.95 8.41 12.20
C ILE A 1022 39.99 6.94 12.69
N GLY A 1023 39.62 5.97 11.85
CA GLY A 1023 39.68 4.55 12.20
C GLY A 1023 38.65 4.09 13.26
N LYS A 1024 37.54 4.83 13.41
CA LYS A 1024 36.44 4.58 14.35
C LYS A 1024 35.14 4.17 13.66
N VAL A 1025 35.22 3.40 12.57
CA VAL A 1025 34.05 2.86 11.84
C VAL A 1025 33.08 2.15 12.82
N PRO A 1026 31.76 2.47 12.80
CA PRO A 1026 30.79 1.83 13.69
C PRO A 1026 30.74 0.31 13.58
N LEU A 1027 30.58 -0.38 14.72
CA LEU A 1027 30.35 -1.83 14.80
C LEU A 1027 28.95 -2.21 14.29
N VAL A 1028 28.00 -1.28 14.43
CA VAL A 1028 26.62 -1.33 13.95
C VAL A 1028 26.20 0.08 13.51
N PHE A 1029 25.54 0.15 12.35
CA PHE A 1029 24.73 1.30 11.93
C PHE A 1029 23.27 0.84 11.86
N CYS A 1030 22.33 1.58 12.44
CA CYS A 1030 20.91 1.27 12.29
C CYS A 1030 20.05 2.53 12.17
N ASP A 1031 19.30 2.62 11.07
CA ASP A 1031 18.34 3.69 10.79
C ASP A 1031 16.92 3.19 11.08
N TYR A 1032 16.16 3.88 11.94
CA TYR A 1032 14.82 3.45 12.39
C TYR A 1032 13.70 4.06 11.53
N HIS A 1033 12.82 3.19 11.01
CA HIS A 1033 11.76 3.44 10.02
C HIS A 1033 10.40 2.80 10.44
N GLY A 1034 9.35 3.10 9.68
CA GLY A 1034 7.98 2.62 9.91
C GLY A 1034 7.31 2.03 8.66
N HIS A 1035 7.08 0.72 8.67
CA HIS A 1035 6.64 -0.05 7.50
C HIS A 1035 5.11 -0.10 7.33
N SER A 1036 4.59 0.38 6.19
CA SER A 1036 3.13 0.55 6.00
C SER A 1036 2.38 -0.71 5.54
N ARG A 1037 3.07 -1.72 4.97
CA ARG A 1037 2.45 -2.96 4.41
C ARG A 1037 2.51 -4.21 5.30
N ARG A 1038 3.31 -4.25 6.38
CA ARG A 1038 3.59 -5.48 7.18
C ARG A 1038 3.31 -5.29 8.68
N LYS A 1039 3.11 -6.39 9.39
CA LYS A 1039 3.06 -6.50 10.86
C LYS A 1039 4.47 -6.76 11.43
N ASN A 1040 4.58 -6.81 12.76
CA ASN A 1040 5.82 -6.99 13.53
C ASN A 1040 6.82 -5.81 13.41
N ILE A 1041 7.98 -5.97 14.04
CA ILE A 1041 9.18 -5.18 13.80
C ILE A 1041 10.24 -6.12 13.19
N PHE A 1042 11.04 -5.66 12.23
CA PHE A 1042 12.07 -6.46 11.56
C PHE A 1042 13.22 -5.58 11.07
N ILE A 1043 14.24 -6.17 10.44
CA ILE A 1043 15.40 -5.45 9.90
C ILE A 1043 15.66 -5.81 8.44
N TYR A 1044 15.99 -4.81 7.64
CA TYR A 1044 16.70 -4.98 6.38
C TYR A 1044 18.21 -4.78 6.59
N GLY A 1045 19.04 -5.66 6.06
CA GLY A 1045 20.52 -5.57 6.10
C GLY A 1045 21.15 -5.72 4.72
N CYS A 1046 22.48 -5.74 4.62
CA CYS A 1046 23.19 -5.94 3.34
C CYS A 1046 23.89 -7.30 3.31
N CYS A 1047 23.59 -8.12 2.30
CA CYS A 1047 24.34 -9.34 1.99
C CYS A 1047 25.16 -9.14 0.70
N PRO A 1048 26.49 -9.27 0.74
CA PRO A 1048 27.35 -9.05 -0.44
C PRO A 1048 27.05 -9.97 -1.63
N THR A 1049 26.56 -11.19 -1.37
CA THR A 1049 26.21 -12.18 -2.40
C THR A 1049 24.76 -12.09 -2.88
N LEU A 1050 23.94 -11.22 -2.29
CA LEU A 1050 22.57 -10.90 -2.72
C LEU A 1050 22.45 -9.42 -3.14
N SER A 1051 23.51 -8.89 -3.75
CA SER A 1051 23.53 -7.55 -4.36
C SER A 1051 23.47 -7.64 -5.88
N TYR A 1052 22.70 -6.74 -6.50
CA TYR A 1052 22.70 -6.52 -7.96
C TYR A 1052 24.06 -6.07 -8.51
N ILE A 1053 25.01 -5.64 -7.66
CA ILE A 1053 26.41 -5.36 -8.06
C ILE A 1053 27.32 -6.54 -7.67
N PRO A 1054 27.81 -7.36 -8.62
CA PRO A 1054 28.66 -8.51 -8.30
C PRO A 1054 29.98 -8.13 -7.58
N ASN A 1055 30.48 -6.92 -7.80
CA ASN A 1055 31.68 -6.40 -7.15
C ASN A 1055 31.49 -6.03 -5.67
N ASP A 1056 30.26 -5.93 -5.14
CA ASP A 1056 30.05 -5.72 -3.69
C ASP A 1056 30.61 -6.88 -2.85
N THR A 1057 30.78 -8.07 -3.43
CA THR A 1057 31.51 -9.20 -2.82
C THR A 1057 32.95 -8.87 -2.42
N LYS A 1058 33.54 -7.82 -3.00
CA LYS A 1058 34.90 -7.32 -2.73
C LYS A 1058 34.93 -6.12 -1.77
N ASN A 1059 33.78 -5.72 -1.21
CA ASN A 1059 33.69 -4.54 -0.35
C ASN A 1059 34.53 -4.72 0.94
N PRO A 1060 35.20 -3.67 1.47
CA PRO A 1060 35.88 -3.74 2.77
C PRO A 1060 34.99 -4.16 3.95
N ALA A 1061 33.67 -4.03 3.82
CA ALA A 1061 32.68 -4.55 4.79
C ALA A 1061 32.50 -6.08 4.74
N CYS A 1062 33.25 -6.82 3.91
CA CYS A 1062 33.28 -8.27 3.89
C CYS A 1062 34.50 -8.78 4.67
N THR A 1063 34.31 -9.60 5.72
CA THR A 1063 35.46 -10.27 6.35
C THR A 1063 36.07 -11.33 5.42
N GLY A 1064 37.39 -11.52 5.47
CA GLY A 1064 38.17 -12.12 4.38
C GLY A 1064 37.92 -13.60 4.02
N ASN A 1065 37.06 -14.32 4.75
CA ASN A 1065 36.73 -15.71 4.47
C ASN A 1065 35.56 -15.81 3.47
N LYS A 1066 35.91 -15.97 2.19
CA LYS A 1066 35.04 -15.85 1.00
C LYS A 1066 34.02 -16.99 0.78
N THR A 1067 33.43 -17.55 1.84
CA THR A 1067 32.35 -18.54 1.74
C THR A 1067 31.06 -18.04 2.37
N GLU A 1068 31.02 -17.81 3.69
CA GLU A 1068 29.81 -17.31 4.38
C GLU A 1068 30.10 -16.34 5.55
N ASP A 1069 30.35 -15.06 5.28
CA ASP A 1069 30.27 -14.01 6.30
C ASP A 1069 28.81 -13.75 6.71
N ASN A 1070 28.29 -14.57 7.63
CA ASN A 1070 26.96 -14.40 8.18
C ASN A 1070 26.87 -13.32 9.29
N SER A 1071 27.91 -12.52 9.54
CA SER A 1071 27.97 -11.63 10.71
C SER A 1071 26.94 -10.49 10.69
N PHE A 1072 26.45 -10.12 9.50
CA PHE A 1072 25.33 -9.19 9.30
C PHE A 1072 23.96 -9.80 9.67
N LYS A 1073 23.83 -11.13 9.78
CA LYS A 1073 22.61 -11.82 10.23
C LYS A 1073 22.53 -11.94 11.77
N THR A 1074 23.65 -11.77 12.47
CA THR A 1074 23.76 -12.10 13.90
C THR A 1074 22.86 -11.26 14.81
N LEU A 1075 22.83 -9.93 14.65
CA LEU A 1075 21.98 -9.08 15.50
C LEU A 1075 20.48 -9.36 15.29
N PRO A 1076 19.92 -9.40 14.05
CA PRO A 1076 18.52 -9.77 13.85
C PRO A 1076 18.15 -11.17 14.38
N ARG A 1077 19.06 -12.16 14.34
CA ARG A 1077 18.85 -13.48 14.99
C ARG A 1077 18.74 -13.36 16.51
N ILE A 1078 19.61 -12.58 17.14
CA ILE A 1078 19.57 -12.30 18.59
C ILE A 1078 18.25 -11.60 18.96
N LEU A 1079 17.85 -10.58 18.21
CA LEU A 1079 16.62 -9.83 18.46
C LEU A 1079 15.37 -10.69 18.31
N HIS A 1080 15.32 -11.62 17.34
CA HIS A 1080 14.18 -12.52 17.18
C HIS A 1080 13.97 -13.47 18.38
N LEU A 1081 15.05 -13.91 19.02
CA LEU A 1081 15.02 -14.77 20.20
C LEU A 1081 14.71 -14.00 21.50
N MET A 1082 14.97 -12.70 21.54
CA MET A 1082 14.82 -11.86 22.74
C MET A 1082 13.57 -10.98 22.75
N SER A 1083 13.11 -10.55 21.59
CA SER A 1083 12.03 -9.58 21.45
C SER A 1083 10.74 -10.25 20.97
N PRO A 1084 9.62 -10.09 21.69
CA PRO A 1084 8.32 -10.65 21.32
C PRO A 1084 7.73 -9.98 20.07
N VAL A 1085 8.15 -8.74 19.75
CA VAL A 1085 7.70 -7.99 18.58
C VAL A 1085 8.61 -8.17 17.35
N PHE A 1086 9.80 -8.75 17.51
CA PHE A 1086 10.79 -8.84 16.42
C PHE A 1086 10.68 -10.14 15.62
N SER A 1087 10.39 -10.01 14.32
CA SER A 1087 10.25 -11.12 13.37
C SER A 1087 11.52 -11.29 12.54
N TRP A 1088 12.14 -12.48 12.59
CA TRP A 1088 13.22 -12.86 11.68
C TRP A 1088 12.69 -13.15 10.27
N GLN A 1089 11.46 -13.68 10.20
CA GLN A 1089 10.77 -14.12 8.99
C GLN A 1089 10.39 -12.95 8.08
N ASN A 1090 10.31 -11.72 8.61
CA ASN A 1090 10.07 -10.52 7.82
C ASN A 1090 11.36 -9.77 7.42
N CYS A 1091 12.53 -10.16 7.94
CA CYS A 1091 13.82 -9.57 7.57
C CYS A 1091 14.18 -9.87 6.10
N SER A 1092 14.96 -8.98 5.49
CA SER A 1092 15.59 -9.21 4.18
C SER A 1092 17.03 -8.72 4.19
N PHE A 1093 17.88 -9.35 3.38
CA PHE A 1093 19.28 -8.97 3.24
C PHE A 1093 19.68 -8.71 1.78
N VAL A 1094 18.70 -8.67 0.87
CA VAL A 1094 18.91 -8.32 -0.54
C VAL A 1094 19.26 -6.84 -0.65
N VAL A 1095 20.16 -6.53 -1.57
CA VAL A 1095 20.48 -5.17 -2.02
C VAL A 1095 20.00 -5.05 -3.46
N GLU A 1096 18.99 -4.21 -3.68
CA GLU A 1096 18.31 -3.99 -4.96
C GLU A 1096 18.74 -2.64 -5.53
N LYS A 1097 18.69 -2.46 -6.87
CA LYS A 1097 19.12 -1.21 -7.52
C LYS A 1097 18.39 0.02 -6.96
N ALA A 1098 17.07 -0.02 -6.84
CA ALA A 1098 16.27 1.09 -6.31
C ALA A 1098 16.50 1.43 -4.81
N LYS A 1099 17.34 0.67 -4.11
CA LYS A 1099 17.76 0.93 -2.72
C LYS A 1099 19.22 1.41 -2.62
N GLU A 1100 19.94 1.55 -3.73
CA GLU A 1100 21.38 1.84 -3.72
C GLU A 1100 21.75 3.16 -3.03
N THR A 1101 20.87 4.16 -3.09
CA THR A 1101 21.02 5.48 -2.49
C THR A 1101 20.42 5.62 -1.09
N THR A 1102 20.03 4.50 -0.45
CA THR A 1102 19.50 4.48 0.94
C THR A 1102 20.61 4.50 1.99
N ALA A 1103 20.28 4.97 3.20
CA ALA A 1103 21.19 5.04 4.34
C ALA A 1103 21.98 3.73 4.56
N ARG A 1104 21.24 2.62 4.68
CA ARG A 1104 21.77 1.27 4.90
C ARG A 1104 22.82 0.89 3.85
N VAL A 1105 22.49 1.04 2.56
CA VAL A 1105 23.36 0.57 1.47
C VAL A 1105 24.59 1.46 1.33
N VAL A 1106 24.44 2.78 1.43
CA VAL A 1106 25.56 3.73 1.37
C VAL A 1106 26.52 3.55 2.55
N VAL A 1107 26.01 3.41 3.78
CA VAL A 1107 26.85 3.26 4.98
C VAL A 1107 27.57 1.91 5.03
N TRP A 1108 26.95 0.85 4.47
CA TRP A 1108 27.65 -0.40 4.21
C TRP A 1108 28.74 -0.23 3.13
N ARG A 1109 28.35 0.21 1.93
CA ARG A 1109 29.19 0.19 0.73
C ARG A 1109 30.36 1.18 0.78
N GLN A 1110 30.18 2.36 1.37
CA GLN A 1110 31.16 3.45 1.35
C GLN A 1110 31.90 3.64 2.68
N ILE A 1111 31.21 3.49 3.82
CA ILE A 1111 31.80 3.68 5.16
C ILE A 1111 32.41 2.36 5.71
N GLY A 1112 32.01 1.21 5.16
CA GLY A 1112 32.55 -0.11 5.53
C GLY A 1112 31.81 -0.78 6.70
N VAL A 1113 30.62 -0.31 7.08
CA VAL A 1113 29.88 -0.85 8.23
C VAL A 1113 29.20 -2.18 7.86
N ILE A 1114 29.80 -3.29 8.31
CA ILE A 1114 29.30 -4.67 8.07
C ILE A 1114 27.85 -4.85 8.54
N ARG A 1115 27.52 -4.30 9.70
CA ARG A 1115 26.17 -4.39 10.32
C ARG A 1115 25.41 -3.09 10.10
N SER A 1116 25.23 -2.74 8.84
CA SER A 1116 24.40 -1.63 8.42
C SER A 1116 22.96 -2.09 8.21
N TYR A 1117 22.01 -1.42 8.87
CA TYR A 1117 20.63 -1.86 8.97
C TYR A 1117 19.61 -0.73 8.78
N THR A 1118 18.44 -1.10 8.26
CA THR A 1118 17.18 -0.35 8.41
C THR A 1118 16.30 -1.17 9.35
N MET A 1119 15.80 -0.60 10.45
CA MET A 1119 14.81 -1.25 11.31
C MET A 1119 13.41 -0.76 10.93
N GLU A 1120 12.54 -1.70 10.61
CA GLU A 1120 11.20 -1.47 10.09
C GLU A 1120 10.16 -1.81 11.16
N SER A 1121 9.40 -0.83 11.63
CA SER A 1121 8.35 -1.01 12.65
C SER A 1121 6.95 -0.94 12.05
N SER A 1122 6.04 -1.86 12.37
CA SER A 1122 4.65 -1.77 11.90
C SER A 1122 3.90 -0.56 12.49
N TYR A 1123 2.87 -0.07 11.78
CA TYR A 1123 1.83 0.83 12.30
C TYR A 1123 0.59 0.08 12.85
N CYS A 1124 0.50 -1.23 12.56
CA CYS A 1124 -0.67 -2.06 12.78
C CYS A 1124 -0.55 -2.84 14.10
N GLY A 1125 0.27 -3.90 14.10
CA GLY A 1125 0.35 -4.84 15.21
C GLY A 1125 1.28 -6.01 14.93
N ILE A 1126 1.14 -7.06 15.72
CA ILE A 1126 2.04 -8.22 15.77
C ILE A 1126 1.27 -9.48 15.37
N ASP A 1127 1.81 -10.28 14.45
CA ASP A 1127 1.30 -11.62 14.10
C ASP A 1127 2.30 -12.75 14.44
N LYS A 1128 3.54 -12.41 14.79
CA LYS A 1128 4.51 -13.33 15.40
C LYS A 1128 3.93 -13.99 16.67
N ASP A 1129 4.15 -15.29 16.81
CA ASP A 1129 3.83 -16.05 18.02
C ASP A 1129 4.56 -15.55 19.26
N GLY A 1130 3.81 -15.33 20.35
CA GLY A 1130 4.29 -14.82 21.63
C GLY A 1130 3.24 -13.97 22.36
N LYS A 1131 3.64 -13.32 23.47
CA LYS A 1131 2.74 -12.55 24.36
C LYS A 1131 1.93 -11.42 23.70
N TYR A 1132 2.27 -11.02 22.47
CA TYR A 1132 1.63 -9.92 21.74
C TYR A 1132 0.95 -10.36 20.44
N LYS A 1133 0.81 -11.66 20.17
CA LYS A 1133 0.12 -12.13 18.97
C LYS A 1133 -1.30 -11.56 18.88
N ASP A 1134 -1.66 -11.11 17.68
CA ASP A 1134 -2.94 -10.48 17.34
C ASP A 1134 -3.28 -9.22 18.15
N GLN A 1135 -2.28 -8.57 18.74
CA GLN A 1135 -2.41 -7.25 19.38
C GLN A 1135 -1.98 -6.12 18.43
N HIS A 1136 -2.62 -4.95 18.58
CA HIS A 1136 -2.11 -3.70 18.03
C HIS A 1136 -0.76 -3.35 18.67
N ILE A 1137 0.09 -2.69 17.88
CA ILE A 1137 1.33 -2.13 18.41
C ILE A 1137 1.02 -0.90 19.28
N SER A 1138 1.68 -0.79 20.43
CA SER A 1138 1.55 0.32 21.39
C SER A 1138 2.85 1.11 21.51
N THR A 1139 2.83 2.30 22.13
CA THR A 1139 4.07 3.04 22.43
C THR A 1139 4.98 2.24 23.35
N LEU A 1140 4.42 1.53 24.32
CA LEU A 1140 5.16 0.65 25.24
C LEU A 1140 5.85 -0.52 24.52
N MET A 1141 5.22 -1.11 23.49
CA MET A 1141 5.87 -2.16 22.67
C MET A 1141 7.03 -1.61 21.83
N LEU A 1142 6.93 -0.37 21.36
CA LEU A 1142 7.98 0.30 20.60
C LEU A 1142 9.14 0.69 21.52
N GLU A 1143 8.84 1.23 22.70
CA GLU A 1143 9.83 1.51 23.74
C GLU A 1143 10.52 0.20 24.23
N GLU A 1144 9.78 -0.89 24.46
CA GLU A 1144 10.34 -2.24 24.76
C GLU A 1144 11.28 -2.72 23.64
N MET A 1145 10.96 -2.48 22.36
CA MET A 1145 11.86 -2.85 21.26
C MET A 1145 13.19 -2.09 21.31
N GLY A 1146 13.18 -0.81 21.67
CA GLY A 1146 14.41 -0.03 21.88
C GLY A 1146 15.27 -0.64 22.99
N HIS A 1147 14.64 -1.06 24.10
CA HIS A 1147 15.33 -1.75 25.19
C HIS A 1147 15.93 -3.09 24.72
N ARG A 1148 15.16 -3.91 23.99
CA ARG A 1148 15.63 -5.20 23.45
C ARG A 1148 16.73 -5.03 22.39
N PHE A 1149 16.73 -3.94 21.62
CA PHE A 1149 17.81 -3.62 20.70
C PHE A 1149 19.12 -3.40 21.46
N CYS A 1150 19.09 -2.58 22.51
CA CYS A 1150 20.21 -2.36 23.42
C CYS A 1150 20.73 -3.66 24.05
N GLU A 1151 19.87 -4.49 24.65
CA GLU A 1151 20.28 -5.78 25.22
C GLU A 1151 20.89 -6.73 24.15
N GLY A 1152 20.39 -6.67 22.91
CA GLY A 1152 20.92 -7.44 21.78
C GLY A 1152 22.37 -7.08 21.43
N LEU A 1153 22.78 -5.82 21.63
CA LEU A 1153 24.17 -5.37 21.42
C LEU A 1153 25.14 -5.93 22.46
N LEU A 1154 24.71 -6.16 23.72
CA LEU A 1154 25.54 -6.86 24.72
C LEU A 1154 25.84 -8.29 24.27
N ARG A 1155 24.80 -9.03 23.85
CA ARG A 1155 24.95 -10.41 23.36
C ARG A 1155 25.70 -10.51 22.02
N LEU A 1156 25.82 -9.40 21.28
CA LEU A 1156 26.68 -9.31 20.11
C LEU A 1156 28.16 -9.28 20.50
N ARG A 1157 28.56 -8.58 21.58
CA ARG A 1157 29.97 -8.52 22.02
C ARG A 1157 30.49 -9.86 22.53
N THR A 1158 29.71 -10.54 23.38
CA THR A 1158 30.18 -11.76 24.09
C THR A 1158 30.55 -12.92 23.17
N ARG A 1159 30.05 -12.94 21.93
CA ARG A 1159 30.42 -13.94 20.90
C ARG A 1159 31.70 -13.63 20.11
N PHE A 1160 32.31 -12.46 20.28
CA PHE A 1160 33.57 -12.09 19.61
C PHE A 1160 34.75 -11.94 20.59
N SER A 1161 34.49 -11.70 21.86
CA SER A 1161 35.51 -11.76 22.92
C SER A 1161 35.79 -13.21 23.33
N GLY A 1162 36.72 -13.88 22.63
CA GLY A 1162 37.12 -15.27 22.88
C GLY A 1162 37.89 -15.50 24.20
N LYS A 1163 37.25 -15.21 25.34
CA LYS A 1163 37.70 -15.57 26.69
C LYS A 1163 36.52 -16.17 27.43
N ASP A 1164 36.52 -17.48 27.59
CA ASP A 1164 35.58 -18.17 28.47
C ASP A 1164 35.85 -17.80 29.94
N GLN A 1165 35.03 -16.90 30.47
CA GLN A 1165 34.70 -16.89 31.89
C GLN A 1165 33.19 -16.99 32.01
N ALA A 1166 32.73 -18.18 32.39
CA ALA A 1166 31.32 -18.47 32.60
C ALA A 1166 30.80 -17.75 33.85
N VAL A 1167 30.33 -16.52 33.69
CA VAL A 1167 29.44 -15.88 34.66
C VAL A 1167 28.06 -16.52 34.50
N SER A 1168 27.84 -17.61 35.23
CA SER A 1168 26.54 -18.27 35.28
C SER A 1168 25.51 -17.40 36.00
N PHE A 1169 24.37 -17.19 35.33
CA PHE A 1169 23.14 -16.75 35.97
C PHE A 1169 22.11 -17.89 35.88
N PRO A 1170 21.21 -18.06 36.88
CA PRO A 1170 20.41 -19.27 36.97
C PRO A 1170 19.34 -19.34 35.89
N PHE A 1171 19.28 -20.48 35.19
CA PHE A 1171 18.03 -20.94 34.59
C PHE A 1171 17.25 -21.69 35.67
N ALA A 1172 15.97 -21.35 35.84
CA ALA A 1172 15.03 -22.16 36.59
C ALA A 1172 14.43 -23.20 35.64
N GLU A 1173 14.68 -24.49 35.89
CA GLU A 1173 14.05 -25.60 35.17
C GLU A 1173 12.80 -26.07 35.93
N ASP A 1174 11.62 -25.60 35.52
CA ASP A 1174 10.34 -26.10 36.04
C ASP A 1174 10.16 -27.58 35.66
N SER A 1175 10.38 -28.46 36.64
CA SER A 1175 10.28 -29.90 36.47
C SER A 1175 9.54 -30.53 37.66
N ASN A 1176 8.20 -30.47 37.65
CA ASN A 1176 7.34 -31.38 38.41
C ASN A 1176 5.90 -31.39 37.89
N SER A 1177 5.48 -32.49 37.26
CA SER A 1177 4.07 -32.79 36.96
C SER A 1177 3.65 -34.07 37.69
N PRO A 1178 2.69 -34.01 38.64
CA PRO A 1178 2.35 -35.18 39.46
C PRO A 1178 1.17 -36.01 38.90
N ASN A 1179 1.47 -37.28 38.60
CA ASN A 1179 0.58 -38.46 38.63
C ASN A 1179 -0.54 -38.64 37.58
N GLY A 1180 -0.58 -39.85 36.99
CA GLY A 1180 -1.74 -40.44 36.29
C GLY A 1180 -2.74 -41.13 37.25
N PRO A 1181 -3.52 -42.16 36.83
CA PRO A 1181 -2.97 -43.37 36.17
C PRO A 1181 -3.91 -44.05 35.12
N THR A 1182 -3.65 -45.35 34.85
CA THR A 1182 -4.30 -46.35 33.95
C THR A 1182 -3.81 -46.32 32.48
N GLN A 1183 -2.98 -47.26 32.01
CA GLN A 1183 -3.06 -48.74 31.86
C GLN A 1183 -3.85 -49.21 30.62
N GLU A 1184 -3.14 -49.71 29.60
CA GLU A 1184 -3.15 -51.15 29.24
C GLU A 1184 -1.95 -51.53 28.32
N SER A 1185 -1.79 -52.83 28.06
CA SER A 1185 -0.67 -53.57 27.40
C SER A 1185 -0.06 -53.01 26.09
N GLY A 1186 1.19 -53.33 25.71
CA GLY A 1186 2.19 -54.19 26.36
C GLY A 1186 3.31 -54.72 25.41
N SER A 1187 4.02 -55.77 25.86
CA SER A 1187 5.12 -56.55 25.21
C SER A 1187 6.47 -55.88 24.93
N ASP A 1188 7.51 -56.40 25.59
CA ASP A 1188 8.95 -56.21 25.36
C ASP A 1188 9.50 -57.00 24.14
N GLU A 1189 10.68 -56.62 23.63
CA GLU A 1189 11.91 -57.45 23.55
C GLU A 1189 13.10 -56.55 23.08
N LEU A 1190 14.22 -56.40 23.82
CA LEU A 1190 15.47 -57.21 23.79
C LEU A 1190 16.17 -57.25 22.40
N LEU A 1191 17.49 -57.04 22.21
CA LEU A 1191 18.62 -56.79 23.13
C LEU A 1191 19.84 -56.10 22.43
N ALA A 1192 20.69 -55.50 23.27
CA ALA A 1192 22.09 -55.03 23.19
C ALA A 1192 23.06 -55.36 22.00
N GLU A 1193 24.07 -54.48 21.84
CA GLU A 1193 25.52 -54.68 21.53
C GLU A 1193 25.94 -55.57 20.32
N ALA A 1194 26.96 -55.29 19.49
CA ALA A 1194 27.89 -54.16 19.19
C ALA A 1194 28.67 -54.54 17.87
N ASP A 1195 29.76 -53.93 17.34
CA ASP A 1195 30.62 -52.78 17.66
C ASP A 1195 31.48 -52.35 16.42
N GLU A 1196 32.33 -51.31 16.57
CA GLU A 1196 33.55 -50.88 15.82
C GLU A 1196 33.58 -50.64 14.26
N ASP A 1197 34.09 -49.45 13.90
CA ASP A 1197 34.89 -49.02 12.73
C ASP A 1197 34.79 -49.68 11.33
N VAL A 1198 34.34 -48.87 10.34
CA VAL A 1198 34.95 -48.81 8.99
C VAL A 1198 35.01 -47.37 8.49
N ASN A 1199 36.19 -46.95 7.98
CA ASN A 1199 36.45 -45.63 7.39
C ASN A 1199 36.47 -45.70 5.85
N LEU A 1200 35.67 -44.88 5.15
CA LEU A 1200 35.65 -44.77 3.68
C LEU A 1200 35.41 -43.31 3.20
N PRO A 1201 35.84 -42.94 1.96
CA PRO A 1201 36.16 -41.55 1.60
C PRO A 1201 35.23 -40.89 0.56
N ASP A 1202 35.59 -39.66 0.16
CA ASP A 1202 35.02 -38.92 -0.97
C ASP A 1202 35.03 -39.68 -2.31
N GLU A 1203 34.00 -39.51 -3.15
CA GLU A 1203 34.24 -39.42 -4.61
C GLU A 1203 33.26 -38.49 -5.36
N GLN A 1204 33.81 -37.35 -5.78
CA GLN A 1204 33.57 -36.57 -7.02
C GLN A 1204 32.16 -36.40 -7.62
N ILE A 1205 31.76 -35.12 -7.70
CA ILE A 1205 30.78 -34.62 -8.69
C ILE A 1205 31.46 -34.55 -10.07
N LEU A 1206 30.78 -35.01 -11.12
CA LEU A 1206 31.19 -34.80 -12.52
C LEU A 1206 30.08 -34.08 -13.31
N TYR A 1207 30.49 -33.17 -14.19
CA TYR A 1207 29.59 -32.40 -15.05
C TYR A 1207 29.04 -33.24 -16.21
N GLY A 1208 27.76 -33.03 -16.53
CA GLY A 1208 27.16 -33.36 -17.82
C GLY A 1208 26.30 -32.17 -18.25
N ALA A 1209 26.52 -31.66 -19.46
CA ALA A 1209 25.74 -30.58 -20.04
C ALA A 1209 25.04 -31.11 -21.30
N GLU A 1210 23.72 -30.96 -21.36
CA GLU A 1210 22.91 -31.12 -22.56
C GLU A 1210 21.92 -29.95 -22.60
N ASP A 1211 21.77 -29.34 -23.78
CA ASP A 1211 20.99 -28.11 -23.95
C ASP A 1211 19.49 -28.41 -24.09
N GLU A 1212 18.64 -27.76 -23.29
CA GLU A 1212 17.19 -27.63 -23.55
C GLU A 1212 16.79 -26.15 -23.50
N GLU A 1213 16.23 -25.66 -24.61
CA GLU A 1213 15.62 -24.33 -24.71
C GLU A 1213 14.28 -24.33 -23.95
N TYR A 1214 14.15 -23.47 -22.94
CA TYR A 1214 12.87 -23.23 -22.24
C TYR A 1214 12.21 -21.96 -22.79
N ASP A 1215 11.26 -22.15 -23.71
CA ASP A 1215 10.37 -21.07 -24.19
C ASP A 1215 9.46 -20.57 -23.05
N GLU A 1216 9.49 -19.27 -22.77
CA GLU A 1216 8.57 -18.59 -21.83
C GLU A 1216 7.24 -18.23 -22.54
N GLU A 1217 6.23 -19.12 -22.51
CA GLU A 1217 4.83 -18.79 -22.90
C GLU A 1217 3.78 -19.34 -21.90
N ASP A 1218 2.88 -18.46 -21.45
CA ASP A 1218 1.56 -18.70 -20.81
C ASP A 1218 1.47 -19.62 -19.55
N ASP A 1219 1.61 -19.06 -18.33
CA ASP A 1219 1.05 -19.67 -17.09
C ASP A 1219 0.42 -18.66 -16.08
N ASP A 1220 -0.05 -17.50 -16.56
CA ASP A 1220 -0.71 -16.44 -15.75
C ASP A 1220 -2.26 -16.59 -15.63
N GLU A 1221 -2.78 -17.73 -15.13
CA GLU A 1221 -4.20 -17.87 -14.77
C GLU A 1221 -4.45 -18.63 -13.42
N MET A 1222 -3.91 -18.17 -12.27
CA MET A 1222 -4.41 -18.67 -10.96
C MET A 1222 -4.24 -17.80 -9.68
N TYR A 1223 -4.67 -16.52 -9.67
CA TYR A 1223 -4.88 -15.76 -8.41
C TYR A 1223 -6.15 -14.87 -8.41
N GLU A 1224 -7.35 -15.47 -8.39
CA GLU A 1224 -8.61 -14.78 -7.97
C GLU A 1224 -9.21 -15.48 -6.71
N GLU A 1225 -9.27 -14.75 -5.59
CA GLU A 1225 -10.18 -14.95 -4.42
C GLU A 1225 -10.30 -16.36 -3.77
N ASP A 1226 -9.24 -16.86 -3.11
CA ASP A 1226 -9.33 -18.01 -2.18
C ASP A 1226 -9.73 -17.56 -0.74
N GLU A 1227 -11.03 -17.41 -0.48
CA GLU A 1227 -11.63 -17.35 0.87
C GLU A 1227 -12.51 -18.60 1.15
N THR A 1228 -11.92 -19.80 1.04
CA THR A 1228 -12.57 -21.06 1.48
C THR A 1228 -11.65 -21.99 2.25
N TYR A 1229 -12.06 -22.38 3.46
CA TYR A 1229 -11.49 -23.48 4.23
C TYR A 1229 -12.60 -24.44 4.68
N ASP A 1230 -12.32 -25.74 4.60
CA ASP A 1230 -12.99 -26.90 5.20
C ASP A 1230 -14.51 -26.82 5.52
N ASP A 1231 -15.31 -27.53 4.71
CA ASP A 1231 -16.53 -28.19 5.21
C ASP A 1231 -16.85 -29.46 4.39
N ASP A 1232 -16.18 -30.57 4.71
CA ASP A 1232 -16.45 -31.88 4.10
C ASP A 1232 -16.35 -33.02 5.14
N ARG A 1233 -17.48 -33.29 5.82
CA ARG A 1233 -17.68 -34.46 6.70
C ARG A 1233 -19.10 -35.02 6.56
N ASN A 1234 -19.35 -35.85 5.54
CA ASN A 1234 -20.12 -37.11 5.58
C ASN A 1234 -20.28 -37.73 4.18
#